data_AF-A0A939VUB5-F1
#
_entry.id   AF-A0A939VUB5-F1
#
_cell.length_a   1.000
_cell.length_b   1.000
_cell.length_c   1.000
_cell.angle_alpha   90.00
_cell.angle_beta   90.00
_cell.angle_gamma   90.00
#
_symmetry.space_group_name_H-M   'P 1'
#
loop_
_entity.id
_entity.type
_entity.pdbx_description
1 polymer ?
#
loop_
_entity_poly.entity_id
_entity_poly.type
_entity_poly.pdbx_seq_one_letter_code
_entity_poly.pdbx_strand_id
1 'polypeptide(L)'
;MIKKYPITIICLAFIFLLSGCVGVNNSQKTSGSELSENIVFGKTIFELKKPASLYGEYAFDSECEKVYYACVEEEKTGLYSAKIDEETFEKVGEYDGKIVNIWSDRPHELCLVTDKEDSFVIYAQNDSNLFSVEIEKIDIVNDYPLYAWMAQEGKYLVMTKESLYMFTQTGELASKTSCPGVSFQNAHCYDDGKFVVSYTDKNYKNCQAEFDSNKRAVKKMFDLGVPGLCIDADNSKEIVSDMKRAVIYNRNQDGVQLTYDFATNSIKSAYIKDVGIQDDIIFLAYENTEVGNDSVAIIKLCEREQTDNHSDEVDEEGRKIVYLYSRLGAETFMKIFGETIEEYNFNNSNYCVRMYNGNNDYHYAIMADNPPDLIIDSSQNMLDNMTQKGYLEDEVGLFDCYCDFVSDDFESIVNKFGVQGKLYYIPVNYQIYGISVKESTLDEETVLTPEQFIEYIKKYPSFKASWNLSNAEILTICIKGNLDAYIDFKNLETHFCDSKFRNLIENIVSLQLPNENGYNLLYGAEGEIASDDIYIDLQPITNIEDISLEENLLKDEIVNIGYPNEKGKRINFLTSAEYCAIPLNSSCKEGACDFINYLLTNQDEANIEEKHAHEKTCFKGRFASIDSLREKNFNGCIGTHEVKFVEGLTISFEVTDKHVDRVNRMLEDSVVESKTNRDICNIILEEFNSIINTGTSVEDACKVIDSRVYIYLHENAE
;
A
#
# COMPACT_ATOMS: atom_id res chain seq x y z
N MET A 1 -32.87 -20.65 -6.87
CA MET A 1 -31.48 -21.18 -6.96
C MET A 1 -30.57 -19.98 -7.16
N ILE A 2 -30.12 -19.42 -6.04
CA ILE A 2 -29.30 -18.21 -5.98
C ILE A 2 -27.86 -18.70 -5.83
N LYS A 3 -27.00 -18.38 -6.80
CA LYS A 3 -25.56 -18.68 -6.70
C LYS A 3 -24.94 -17.65 -5.76
N LYS A 4 -24.48 -18.12 -4.59
CA LYS A 4 -23.57 -17.43 -3.70
C LYS A 4 -22.27 -17.13 -4.46
N TYR A 5 -21.89 -15.86 -4.56
CA TYR A 5 -20.52 -15.46 -4.83
C TYR A 5 -19.78 -15.35 -3.48
N PRO A 6 -18.54 -15.85 -3.35
CA PRO A 6 -17.75 -15.60 -2.17
C PRO A 6 -17.22 -14.17 -2.26
N ILE A 7 -17.65 -13.34 -1.33
CA ILE A 7 -17.08 -12.01 -1.11
C ILE A 7 -15.72 -12.22 -0.46
N THR A 8 -14.66 -12.15 -1.28
CA THR A 8 -13.29 -12.02 -0.78
C THR A 8 -13.05 -10.54 -0.53
N ILE A 9 -13.42 -10.06 0.67
CA ILE A 9 -13.10 -8.71 1.13
C ILE A 9 -11.60 -8.65 1.44
N ILE A 10 -10.96 -7.64 0.85
CA ILE A 10 -9.61 -7.19 1.16
C ILE A 10 -9.66 -6.58 2.58
N CYS A 11 -9.43 -7.40 3.60
CA CYS A 11 -9.17 -6.97 4.99
C CYS A 11 -7.67 -6.74 5.19
N LEU A 12 -7.05 -5.82 4.46
CA LEU A 12 -5.61 -5.55 4.56
C LEU A 12 -5.21 -4.59 5.70
N ALA A 13 -6.16 -4.09 6.51
CA ALA A 13 -5.85 -3.13 7.58
C ALA A 13 -6.05 -3.63 9.03
N PHE A 14 -6.61 -4.83 9.30
CA PHE A 14 -7.13 -5.12 10.66
C PHE A 14 -6.88 -6.54 11.21
N ILE A 15 -5.71 -7.13 10.94
CA ILE A 15 -5.19 -8.30 11.70
C ILE A 15 -4.43 -7.85 12.98
N PHE A 16 -4.36 -6.55 13.27
CA PHE A 16 -3.42 -6.01 14.27
C PHE A 16 -3.87 -6.00 15.74
N LEU A 17 -5.10 -6.41 16.09
CA LEU A 17 -5.55 -6.45 17.49
C LEU A 17 -5.79 -7.85 18.09
N LEU A 18 -5.63 -8.94 17.33
CA LEU A 18 -5.76 -10.31 17.86
C LEU A 18 -4.65 -11.30 17.43
N SER A 19 -3.54 -10.84 16.86
CA SER A 19 -2.37 -11.68 16.60
C SER A 19 -1.27 -11.52 17.67
N GLY A 20 -1.68 -11.60 18.93
CA GLY A 20 -0.80 -12.09 19.99
C GLY A 20 -0.87 -13.62 20.00
N CYS A 21 0.21 -14.28 19.56
CA CYS A 21 0.46 -15.72 19.73
C CYS A 21 -0.54 -16.72 19.10
N VAL A 22 -0.46 -16.95 17.78
CA VAL A 22 -0.48 -18.34 17.25
C VAL A 22 0.52 -18.42 16.09
N GLY A 23 1.72 -18.92 16.39
CA GLY A 23 2.65 -19.39 15.37
C GLY A 23 2.09 -20.63 14.69
N VAL A 24 1.33 -20.46 13.60
CA VAL A 24 1.05 -21.55 12.68
C VAL A 24 2.21 -21.61 11.70
N ASN A 25 3.14 -22.53 11.97
CA ASN A 25 4.13 -23.01 11.01
C ASN A 25 3.42 -23.57 9.76
N ASN A 26 3.09 -22.71 8.80
CA ASN A 26 2.80 -23.13 7.44
C ASN A 26 4.10 -23.07 6.63
N SER A 27 4.94 -24.07 6.85
CA SER A 27 6.00 -24.41 5.89
C SER A 27 5.37 -25.01 4.63
N GLN A 28 4.73 -24.18 3.80
CA GLN A 28 4.65 -24.48 2.38
C GLN A 28 5.94 -23.97 1.77
N LYS A 29 6.85 -24.91 1.48
CA LYS A 29 7.97 -24.68 0.56
C LYS A 29 7.38 -24.30 -0.81
N THR A 30 7.14 -23.01 -1.03
CA THR A 30 7.30 -22.43 -2.35
C THR A 30 8.80 -22.46 -2.62
N SER A 31 9.20 -23.20 -3.64
CA SER A 31 10.53 -23.07 -4.22
C SER A 31 10.62 -21.70 -4.89
N GLY A 32 10.76 -20.65 -4.08
CA GLY A 32 11.18 -19.34 -4.52
C GLY A 32 12.69 -19.36 -4.64
N SER A 33 13.19 -19.11 -5.85
CA SER A 33 14.57 -18.67 -6.06
C SER A 33 14.85 -17.50 -5.12
N GLU A 34 16.06 -17.47 -4.55
CA GLU A 34 16.59 -16.34 -3.79
C GLU A 34 16.27 -15.04 -4.55
N LEU A 35 15.37 -14.23 -3.99
CA LEU A 35 15.10 -12.89 -4.48
C LEU A 35 16.40 -12.11 -4.36
N SER A 36 16.86 -11.55 -5.46
CA SER A 36 18.02 -10.66 -5.54
C SER A 36 17.67 -9.29 -4.92
N GLU A 37 17.43 -9.26 -3.62
CA GLU A 37 17.12 -8.03 -2.85
C GLU A 37 18.35 -7.16 -2.56
N ASN A 38 19.54 -7.56 -3.02
CA ASN A 38 20.85 -7.00 -2.66
C ASN A 38 21.49 -6.10 -3.74
N ILE A 39 20.72 -5.61 -4.72
CA ILE A 39 21.26 -4.81 -5.83
C ILE A 39 20.77 -3.37 -5.73
N VAL A 40 21.70 -2.43 -5.61
CA VAL A 40 21.43 -0.99 -5.72
C VAL A 40 21.65 -0.59 -7.18
N PHE A 41 20.78 0.23 -7.76
CA PHE A 41 20.98 0.75 -9.12
C PHE A 41 21.54 2.16 -9.07
N GLY A 42 22.45 2.47 -10.01
CA GLY A 42 22.79 3.85 -10.35
C GLY A 42 22.04 4.29 -11.59
N LYS A 43 21.43 5.48 -11.55
CA LYS A 43 20.73 6.15 -12.64
C LYS A 43 21.58 7.24 -13.29
N THR A 44 21.46 7.39 -14.61
CA THR A 44 21.91 8.58 -15.34
C THR A 44 20.76 9.07 -16.20
N ILE A 45 20.45 10.37 -16.13
CA ILE A 45 19.33 10.98 -16.83
C ILE A 45 19.86 11.77 -18.02
N PHE A 46 19.34 11.48 -19.21
CA PHE A 46 19.59 12.25 -20.42
C PHE A 46 18.30 12.97 -20.84
N GLU A 47 18.30 14.30 -20.83
CA GLU A 47 17.14 15.09 -21.23
C GLU A 47 17.13 15.35 -22.74
N LEU A 48 16.02 14.98 -23.40
CA LEU A 48 15.80 15.21 -24.81
C LEU A 48 14.71 16.27 -25.03
N LYS A 49 15.07 17.39 -25.66
CA LYS A 49 14.13 18.49 -25.97
C LYS A 49 13.38 18.20 -27.27
N LYS A 50 12.06 18.03 -27.20
CA LYS A 50 11.25 17.71 -28.40
C LYS A 50 10.88 18.95 -29.22
N PRO A 51 10.61 18.80 -30.53
CA PRO A 51 10.09 19.90 -31.36
C PRO A 51 8.61 20.28 -31.16
N ALA A 52 7.70 19.40 -30.70
CA ALA A 52 6.29 19.73 -30.41
C ALA A 52 5.50 18.56 -29.76
N SER A 53 4.31 18.89 -29.23
CA SER A 53 3.41 18.01 -28.47
C SER A 53 2.59 16.99 -29.30
N LEU A 54 2.22 15.90 -28.62
CA LEU A 54 1.21 14.85 -28.89
C LEU A 54 1.70 13.53 -29.51
N TYR A 55 1.52 12.48 -28.69
CA TYR A 55 1.42 11.06 -29.02
C TYR A 55 2.54 10.52 -29.93
N GLY A 56 3.60 10.02 -29.30
CA GLY A 56 4.67 9.29 -29.98
C GLY A 56 4.83 7.92 -29.33
N GLU A 57 4.87 6.90 -30.17
CA GLU A 57 5.42 5.60 -29.81
C GLU A 57 6.95 5.76 -29.77
N TYR A 58 7.60 5.05 -28.85
CA TYR A 58 9.05 5.06 -28.70
C TYR A 58 9.59 3.69 -29.08
N ALA A 59 10.81 3.67 -29.60
CA ALA A 59 11.55 2.42 -29.76
C ALA A 59 13.00 2.65 -29.36
N PHE A 60 13.54 1.73 -28.58
CA PHE A 60 14.94 1.70 -28.20
C PHE A 60 15.70 0.75 -29.14
N ASP A 61 16.76 1.25 -29.77
CA ASP A 61 17.80 0.42 -30.37
C ASP A 61 18.95 0.38 -29.38
N SER A 62 18.95 -0.70 -28.59
CA SER A 62 19.92 -0.94 -27.53
C SER A 62 21.35 -0.96 -28.09
N GLU A 63 21.63 -1.79 -29.10
CA GLU A 63 22.99 -1.90 -29.65
C GLU A 63 23.55 -0.60 -30.22
N CYS A 64 22.70 0.26 -30.79
CA CYS A 64 23.14 1.55 -31.32
C CYS A 64 23.11 2.69 -30.30
N GLU A 65 22.66 2.43 -29.06
CA GLU A 65 22.38 3.45 -28.05
C GLU A 65 21.52 4.59 -28.65
N LYS A 66 20.41 4.25 -29.30
CA LYS A 66 19.51 5.23 -29.95
C LYS A 66 18.06 5.08 -29.51
N VAL A 67 17.36 6.21 -29.46
CA VAL A 67 15.92 6.28 -29.27
C VAL A 67 15.26 6.86 -30.50
N TYR A 68 14.21 6.19 -30.97
CA TYR A 68 13.35 6.68 -32.04
C TYR A 68 12.04 7.20 -31.47
N TYR A 69 11.52 8.28 -32.07
CA TYR A 69 10.27 8.91 -31.67
C TYR A 69 9.53 9.47 -32.88
N ALA A 70 8.20 9.34 -32.86
CA ALA A 70 7.30 9.88 -33.87
C ALA A 70 6.63 11.19 -33.42
N CYS A 71 6.68 12.22 -34.27
CA CYS A 71 5.96 13.47 -34.12
C CYS A 71 4.92 13.63 -35.23
N VAL A 72 3.65 13.83 -34.87
CA VAL A 72 2.62 14.16 -35.87
C VAL A 72 2.83 15.61 -36.34
N GLU A 73 3.00 15.77 -37.65
CA GLU A 73 3.17 17.04 -38.36
C GLU A 73 2.01 17.15 -39.38
N GLU A 74 0.86 17.67 -38.93
CA GLU A 74 -0.37 17.79 -39.73
C GLU A 74 -0.95 16.43 -40.20
N GLU A 75 -0.91 16.12 -41.51
CA GLU A 75 -1.39 14.85 -42.12
C GLU A 75 -0.28 13.80 -42.27
N LYS A 76 0.92 14.11 -41.77
CA LYS A 76 2.11 13.24 -41.83
C LYS A 76 2.71 13.07 -40.46
N THR A 77 3.59 12.11 -40.33
CA THR A 77 4.37 11.90 -39.10
C THR A 77 5.86 11.95 -39.41
N GLY A 78 6.57 12.87 -38.76
CA GLY A 78 8.02 12.92 -38.74
C GLY A 78 8.57 11.87 -37.79
N LEU A 79 9.56 11.11 -38.22
CA LEU A 79 10.31 10.19 -37.38
C LEU A 79 11.66 10.80 -37.07
N TYR A 80 12.04 10.75 -35.80
CA TYR A 80 13.25 11.33 -35.26
C TYR A 80 14.06 10.28 -34.51
N SER A 81 15.39 10.43 -34.50
CA SER A 81 16.29 9.62 -33.68
C SER A 81 17.20 10.50 -32.83
N ALA A 82 17.54 10.06 -31.61
CA ALA A 82 18.56 10.67 -30.77
C ALA A 82 19.50 9.60 -30.22
N LYS A 83 20.80 9.92 -30.10
CA LYS A 83 21.80 9.03 -29.49
C LYS A 83 21.82 9.25 -27.96
N ILE A 84 22.03 8.19 -27.19
CA ILE A 84 22.05 8.20 -25.71
C ILE A 84 23.36 8.83 -25.22
N ASP A 85 23.44 10.15 -25.33
CA ASP A 85 24.50 11.06 -24.86
C ASP A 85 24.38 12.44 -25.55
N GLU A 86 23.51 12.58 -26.55
CA GLU A 86 23.27 13.81 -27.29
C GLU A 86 21.88 14.38 -26.98
N GLU A 87 21.80 15.69 -26.72
CA GLU A 87 20.55 16.38 -26.35
C GLU A 87 19.63 16.72 -27.55
N THR A 88 19.96 16.25 -28.76
CA THR A 88 19.30 16.69 -30.00
C THR A 88 18.74 15.53 -30.81
N PHE A 89 17.50 15.72 -31.29
CA PHE A 89 16.88 14.82 -32.26
C PHE A 89 17.28 15.18 -33.70
N GLU A 90 17.54 14.16 -34.50
CA GLU A 90 17.69 14.26 -35.94
C GLU A 90 16.45 13.67 -36.63
N LYS A 91 15.86 14.39 -37.60
CA LYS A 91 14.75 13.86 -38.40
C LYS A 91 15.29 12.79 -39.35
N VAL A 92 14.90 11.54 -39.14
CA VAL A 92 15.33 10.39 -39.94
C VAL A 92 14.37 10.08 -41.08
N GLY A 93 13.10 10.49 -40.97
CA GLY A 93 12.09 10.21 -41.98
C GLY A 93 10.81 11.04 -41.82
N GLU A 94 9.97 10.98 -42.84
CA GLU A 94 8.61 11.53 -42.83
C GLU A 94 7.70 10.55 -43.57
N TYR A 95 6.59 10.19 -42.93
CA TYR A 95 5.69 9.13 -43.39
C TYR A 95 4.25 9.65 -43.46
N ASP A 96 3.49 9.14 -44.42
CA ASP A 96 2.07 9.48 -44.57
C ASP A 96 1.24 8.78 -43.49
N GLY A 97 0.27 9.49 -42.92
CA GLY A 97 -0.59 8.95 -41.87
C GLY A 97 -0.04 9.17 -40.46
N LYS A 98 -0.80 8.73 -39.44
CA LYS A 98 -0.34 8.75 -38.05
C LYS A 98 0.47 7.48 -37.78
N ILE A 99 1.65 7.61 -37.18
CA ILE A 99 2.36 6.45 -36.64
C ILE A 99 1.56 5.87 -35.47
N VAL A 100 1.17 4.61 -35.63
CA VAL A 100 0.44 3.80 -34.65
C VAL A 100 1.39 3.03 -33.74
N ASN A 101 2.56 2.63 -34.25
CA ASN A 101 3.61 1.95 -33.49
C ASN A 101 4.98 2.12 -34.18
N ILE A 102 6.05 2.17 -33.37
CA ILE A 102 7.45 2.14 -33.81
C ILE A 102 8.13 1.01 -33.04
N TRP A 103 9.03 0.30 -33.69
CA TRP A 103 9.75 -0.80 -33.07
C TRP A 103 11.16 -0.96 -33.65
N SER A 104 12.11 -1.35 -32.79
CA SER A 104 13.49 -1.69 -33.13
C SER A 104 13.90 -2.97 -32.40
N ASP A 105 13.83 -4.11 -33.07
CA ASP A 105 14.21 -5.43 -32.49
C ASP A 105 15.67 -5.78 -32.72
N ARG A 106 16.26 -5.21 -33.77
CA ARG A 106 17.61 -5.52 -34.19
C ARG A 106 18.40 -4.25 -34.39
N PRO A 107 19.72 -4.32 -34.20
CA PRO A 107 20.60 -3.19 -34.45
C PRO A 107 20.38 -2.72 -35.88
N HIS A 108 20.14 -1.43 -36.06
CA HIS A 108 19.96 -0.83 -37.38
C HIS A 108 18.68 -1.28 -38.11
N GLU A 109 17.67 -1.84 -37.44
CA GLU A 109 16.40 -2.24 -38.06
C GLU A 109 15.22 -1.53 -37.38
N LEU A 110 14.50 -0.71 -38.14
CA LEU A 110 13.32 -0.01 -37.66
C LEU A 110 12.07 -0.44 -38.42
N CYS A 111 11.01 -0.78 -37.68
CA CYS A 111 9.69 -1.05 -38.23
C CYS A 111 8.69 -0.03 -37.67
N LEU A 112 7.85 0.55 -38.51
CA LEU A 112 6.76 1.41 -38.08
C LEU A 112 5.47 1.11 -38.83
N VAL A 113 4.34 1.26 -38.14
CA VAL A 113 3.00 1.09 -38.70
C VAL A 113 2.35 2.46 -38.76
N THR A 114 1.91 2.89 -39.95
CA THR A 114 1.10 4.10 -40.11
C THR A 114 -0.33 3.77 -40.52
N ASP A 115 -1.30 4.56 -40.04
CA ASP A 115 -2.68 4.48 -40.51
C ASP A 115 -2.92 5.37 -41.73
N LYS A 116 -3.60 4.84 -42.75
CA LYS A 116 -3.99 5.58 -43.94
C LYS A 116 -5.45 5.25 -44.29
N GLU A 117 -6.14 6.10 -45.06
CA GLU A 117 -7.57 5.99 -45.42
C GLU A 117 -8.03 4.58 -45.88
N ASP A 118 -8.31 3.68 -44.93
CA ASP A 118 -8.70 2.27 -45.12
C ASP A 118 -7.57 1.23 -45.28
N SER A 119 -6.31 1.64 -45.12
CA SER A 119 -5.14 0.76 -45.11
C SER A 119 -4.18 1.07 -43.96
N PHE A 120 -3.24 0.16 -43.72
CA PHE A 120 -2.08 0.37 -42.87
C PHE A 120 -0.82 0.23 -43.73
N VAL A 121 0.17 1.08 -43.50
CA VAL A 121 1.45 1.01 -44.20
C VAL A 121 2.54 0.66 -43.21
N ILE A 122 3.28 -0.41 -43.50
CA ILE A 122 4.44 -0.82 -42.73
C ILE A 122 5.68 -0.33 -43.43
N TYR A 123 6.44 0.55 -42.79
CA TYR A 123 7.77 0.91 -43.25
C TYR A 123 8.80 0.14 -42.45
N ALA A 124 9.68 -0.53 -43.17
CA ALA A 124 10.78 -1.26 -42.59
C ALA A 124 12.08 -0.75 -43.21
N GLN A 125 12.99 -0.28 -42.37
CA GLN A 125 14.24 0.32 -42.77
C GLN A 125 15.40 -0.38 -42.08
N ASN A 126 16.44 -0.70 -42.85
CA ASN A 126 17.77 -0.92 -42.32
C ASN A 126 18.79 0.06 -42.91
N ASP A 127 20.02 0.08 -42.39
CA ASP A 127 21.13 0.96 -42.80
C ASP A 127 21.34 1.12 -44.32
N SER A 128 20.78 0.24 -45.15
CA SER A 128 20.94 0.26 -46.61
C SER A 128 19.64 0.09 -47.41
N ASN A 129 18.52 -0.27 -46.81
CA ASN A 129 17.28 -0.59 -47.52
C ASN A 129 16.05 -0.06 -46.78
N LEU A 130 15.24 0.72 -47.46
CA LEU A 130 13.89 1.08 -47.03
C LEU A 130 12.89 0.36 -47.94
N PHE A 131 11.90 -0.29 -47.35
CA PHE A 131 10.74 -0.77 -48.08
C PHE A 131 9.46 -0.47 -47.32
N SER A 132 8.36 -0.37 -48.05
CA SER A 132 7.03 -0.14 -47.50
C SER A 132 6.06 -1.18 -48.03
N VAL A 133 5.17 -1.67 -47.18
CA VAL A 133 4.09 -2.58 -47.59
C VAL A 133 2.76 -2.03 -47.12
N GLU A 134 1.83 -1.88 -48.06
CA GLU A 134 0.47 -1.45 -47.78
C GLU A 134 -0.44 -2.67 -47.58
N ILE A 135 -1.26 -2.62 -46.54
CA ILE A 135 -2.13 -3.71 -46.09
C ILE A 135 -3.54 -3.15 -45.91
N GLU A 136 -4.54 -3.73 -46.57
CA GLU A 136 -5.91 -3.26 -46.40
C GLU A 136 -6.44 -3.64 -45.02
N LYS A 137 -7.27 -2.78 -44.39
CA LYS A 137 -7.94 -3.11 -43.12
C LYS A 137 -8.76 -4.41 -43.18
N ILE A 138 -9.19 -4.79 -44.38
CA ILE A 138 -9.90 -6.04 -44.67
C ILE A 138 -8.99 -7.26 -44.44
N ASP A 139 -7.69 -7.18 -44.78
CA ASP A 139 -6.73 -8.28 -44.63
C ASP A 139 -6.44 -8.62 -43.17
N ILE A 140 -6.56 -7.62 -42.28
CA ILE A 140 -6.41 -7.77 -40.82
C ILE A 140 -7.74 -7.93 -40.07
N VAL A 141 -8.84 -8.21 -40.77
CA VAL A 141 -10.18 -8.57 -40.24
C VAL A 141 -10.64 -7.67 -39.07
N ASN A 142 -11.11 -6.45 -39.37
CA ASN A 142 -11.75 -5.52 -38.42
C ASN A 142 -10.97 -5.21 -37.12
N ASP A 143 -9.69 -5.56 -37.04
CA ASP A 143 -8.85 -5.37 -35.85
C ASP A 143 -7.73 -4.37 -36.16
N TYR A 144 -7.26 -3.66 -35.13
CA TYR A 144 -6.25 -2.62 -35.27
C TYR A 144 -4.85 -3.25 -35.08
N PRO A 145 -3.86 -2.97 -35.95
CA PRO A 145 -2.50 -3.41 -35.74
C PRO A 145 -1.94 -2.70 -34.51
N LEU A 146 -1.39 -3.50 -33.60
CA LEU A 146 -0.75 -3.05 -32.38
C LEU A 146 0.77 -2.97 -32.58
N TYR A 147 1.36 -3.99 -33.23
CA TYR A 147 2.81 -4.09 -33.43
C TYR A 147 3.14 -4.76 -34.76
N ALA A 148 4.32 -4.47 -35.31
CA ALA A 148 4.81 -5.14 -36.50
C ALA A 148 6.32 -5.34 -36.50
N TRP A 149 6.78 -6.44 -37.10
CA TRP A 149 8.19 -6.82 -37.11
C TRP A 149 8.64 -7.40 -38.44
N MET A 150 9.93 -7.25 -38.74
CA MET A 150 10.57 -7.98 -39.82
C MET A 150 10.88 -9.42 -39.36
N ALA A 151 10.31 -10.40 -40.05
CA ALA A 151 10.66 -11.80 -39.85
C ALA A 151 11.79 -12.21 -40.81
N GLN A 152 12.50 -13.30 -40.47
CA GLN A 152 13.48 -13.89 -41.38
C GLN A 152 12.82 -14.30 -42.72
N GLU A 153 13.59 -14.28 -43.82
CA GLU A 153 13.15 -14.63 -45.19
C GLU A 153 12.24 -13.63 -45.91
N GLY A 154 12.22 -12.35 -45.50
CA GLY A 154 11.40 -11.36 -46.20
C GLY A 154 9.90 -11.53 -45.93
N LYS A 155 9.55 -11.85 -44.69
CA LYS A 155 8.16 -11.80 -44.25
C LYS A 155 8.07 -10.73 -43.18
N TYR A 156 6.88 -10.27 -42.89
CA TYR A 156 6.66 -9.40 -41.75
C TYR A 156 5.44 -9.88 -40.96
N LEU A 157 5.51 -9.68 -39.67
CA LEU A 157 4.48 -10.05 -38.71
C LEU A 157 3.72 -8.80 -38.31
N VAL A 158 2.41 -8.92 -38.15
CA VAL A 158 1.52 -7.87 -37.66
C VAL A 158 0.67 -8.46 -36.56
N MET A 159 0.82 -7.97 -35.35
CA MET A 159 0.00 -8.37 -34.21
C MET A 159 -1.17 -7.42 -34.06
N THR A 160 -2.35 -7.98 -33.83
CA THR A 160 -3.55 -7.28 -33.36
C THR A 160 -3.93 -7.80 -31.99
N LYS A 161 -5.02 -7.30 -31.38
CA LYS A 161 -5.45 -7.74 -30.05
C LYS A 161 -5.80 -9.24 -30.03
N GLU A 162 -6.39 -9.75 -31.11
CA GLU A 162 -6.90 -11.12 -31.15
C GLU A 162 -6.10 -12.07 -32.04
N SER A 163 -5.20 -11.56 -32.88
CA SER A 163 -4.56 -12.36 -33.93
C SER A 163 -3.16 -11.87 -34.27
N LEU A 164 -2.34 -12.80 -34.71
CA LEU A 164 -1.05 -12.54 -35.33
C LEU A 164 -1.12 -12.91 -36.81
N TYR A 165 -0.81 -11.95 -37.66
CA TYR A 165 -0.80 -12.06 -39.10
C TYR A 165 0.64 -12.09 -39.60
N MET A 166 0.91 -12.95 -40.58
CA MET A 166 2.19 -12.98 -41.28
C MET A 166 1.95 -12.68 -42.74
N PHE A 167 2.69 -11.73 -43.29
CA PHE A 167 2.58 -11.30 -44.67
C PHE A 167 3.91 -11.49 -45.41
N THR A 168 3.83 -11.61 -46.73
CA THR A 168 4.99 -11.64 -47.62
C THR A 168 5.50 -10.22 -47.92
N GLN A 169 6.71 -10.07 -48.48
CA GLN A 169 7.24 -8.75 -48.91
C GLN A 169 6.32 -7.96 -49.85
N THR A 170 5.35 -8.62 -50.51
CA THR A 170 4.42 -7.99 -51.46
C THR A 170 3.08 -7.61 -50.85
N GLY A 171 2.87 -7.84 -49.55
CA GLY A 171 1.59 -7.52 -48.88
C GLY A 171 0.59 -8.67 -48.81
N GLU A 172 0.94 -9.86 -49.31
CA GLU A 172 0.01 -10.99 -49.32
C GLU A 172 -0.01 -11.70 -47.97
N LEU A 173 -1.21 -11.99 -47.44
CA LEU A 173 -1.37 -12.74 -46.19
C LEU A 173 -0.86 -14.19 -46.35
N ALA A 174 0.27 -14.50 -45.70
CA ALA A 174 0.87 -15.82 -45.69
C ALA A 174 0.24 -16.74 -44.64
N SER A 175 -0.04 -16.23 -43.43
CA SER A 175 -0.71 -17.01 -42.38
C SER A 175 -1.38 -16.13 -41.32
N LYS A 176 -2.34 -16.71 -40.58
CA LYS A 176 -2.98 -16.09 -39.42
C LYS A 176 -3.03 -17.08 -38.26
N THR A 177 -2.66 -16.60 -37.07
CA THR A 177 -2.73 -17.35 -35.81
C THR A 177 -3.56 -16.58 -34.79
N SER A 178 -4.54 -17.23 -34.16
CA SER A 178 -5.36 -16.59 -33.12
C SER A 178 -4.64 -16.54 -31.78
N CYS A 179 -5.01 -15.55 -30.96
CA CYS A 179 -4.58 -15.45 -29.57
C CYS A 179 -4.94 -16.73 -28.80
N PRO A 180 -3.99 -17.35 -28.07
CA PRO A 180 -4.26 -18.51 -27.23
C PRO A 180 -5.16 -18.18 -26.02
N GLY A 181 -5.28 -16.89 -25.66
CA GLY A 181 -6.10 -16.38 -24.56
C GLY A 181 -7.23 -15.45 -25.01
N VAL A 182 -7.47 -14.40 -24.21
CA VAL A 182 -8.49 -13.36 -24.41
C VAL A 182 -7.94 -12.21 -25.28
N SER A 183 -6.68 -11.81 -25.05
CA SER A 183 -6.04 -10.73 -25.81
C SER A 183 -4.53 -10.79 -25.71
N PHE A 184 -3.85 -10.56 -26.84
CA PHE A 184 -2.44 -10.23 -26.85
C PHE A 184 -2.20 -8.87 -26.16
N GLN A 185 -1.05 -8.75 -25.49
CA GLN A 185 -0.63 -7.54 -24.77
C GLN A 185 0.60 -6.91 -25.42
N ASN A 186 1.66 -7.70 -25.60
CA ASN A 186 2.93 -7.24 -26.15
C ASN A 186 3.73 -8.42 -26.75
N ALA A 187 4.80 -8.17 -27.51
CA ALA A 187 5.64 -9.21 -28.12
C ALA A 187 7.05 -8.70 -28.47
N HIS A 188 8.00 -9.64 -28.61
CA HIS A 188 9.40 -9.37 -28.95
C HIS A 188 9.95 -10.45 -29.90
N CYS A 189 10.86 -10.08 -30.81
CA CYS A 189 11.51 -10.99 -31.75
C CYS A 189 13.00 -11.18 -31.45
N TYR A 190 13.42 -12.42 -31.24
CA TYR A 190 14.83 -12.76 -31.02
C TYR A 190 15.66 -12.78 -32.32
N ASP A 191 16.98 -12.65 -32.16
CA ASP A 191 17.96 -12.78 -33.25
C ASP A 191 17.85 -14.10 -34.03
N ASP A 192 17.47 -15.19 -33.35
CA ASP A 192 17.27 -16.51 -33.95
C ASP A 192 15.96 -16.64 -34.76
N GLY A 193 15.15 -15.58 -34.83
CA GLY A 193 13.92 -15.50 -35.61
C GLY A 193 12.69 -16.08 -34.92
N LYS A 194 12.82 -16.50 -33.65
CA LYS A 194 11.68 -16.84 -32.80
C LYS A 194 11.07 -15.58 -32.21
N PHE A 195 9.77 -15.60 -31.97
CA PHE A 195 9.10 -14.47 -31.33
C PHE A 195 8.29 -14.94 -30.11
N VAL A 196 8.29 -14.12 -29.07
CA VAL A 196 7.51 -14.34 -27.85
C VAL A 196 6.39 -13.33 -27.81
N VAL A 197 5.20 -13.80 -27.45
CA VAL A 197 4.02 -12.95 -27.29
C VAL A 197 3.47 -13.13 -25.89
N SER A 198 3.20 -12.00 -25.23
CA SER A 198 2.46 -11.93 -23.98
C SER A 198 0.97 -11.77 -24.24
N TYR A 199 0.17 -12.50 -23.46
CA TYR A 199 -1.27 -12.51 -23.59
C TYR A 199 -1.96 -12.74 -22.25
N THR A 200 -3.21 -12.29 -22.17
CA THR A 200 -4.10 -12.58 -21.05
C THR A 200 -4.83 -13.88 -21.31
N ASP A 201 -4.70 -14.88 -20.44
CA ASP A 201 -5.41 -16.15 -20.56
C ASP A 201 -6.91 -16.02 -20.24
N LYS A 202 -7.67 -17.12 -20.37
CA LYS A 202 -9.13 -17.13 -20.12
C LYS A 202 -9.52 -16.93 -18.65
N ASN A 203 -8.55 -16.98 -17.73
CA ASN A 203 -8.73 -16.73 -16.30
C ASN A 203 -8.18 -15.36 -15.90
N TYR A 204 -7.89 -14.48 -16.86
CA TYR A 204 -7.29 -13.16 -16.64
C TYR A 204 -5.88 -13.18 -16.05
N LYS A 205 -5.11 -14.24 -16.31
CA LYS A 205 -3.69 -14.33 -15.95
C LYS A 205 -2.80 -13.88 -17.10
N ASN A 206 -1.70 -13.20 -16.78
CA ASN A 206 -0.69 -12.83 -17.77
C ASN A 206 0.20 -14.03 -18.07
N CYS A 207 0.34 -14.35 -19.35
CA CYS A 207 1.05 -15.52 -19.85
C CYS A 207 1.92 -15.15 -21.04
N GLN A 208 2.93 -15.96 -21.32
CA GLN A 208 3.76 -15.86 -22.52
C GLN A 208 3.64 -17.12 -23.39
N ALA A 209 3.88 -16.96 -24.69
CA ALA A 209 4.04 -18.07 -25.62
C ALA A 209 5.12 -17.72 -26.65
N GLU A 210 6.04 -18.66 -26.88
CA GLU A 210 6.96 -18.60 -28.02
C GLU A 210 6.24 -19.14 -29.26
N PHE A 211 6.51 -18.53 -30.39
CA PHE A 211 6.02 -18.95 -31.68
C PHE A 211 7.19 -18.99 -32.66
N ASP A 212 7.16 -20.00 -33.53
CA ASP A 212 8.07 -20.12 -34.66
C ASP A 212 7.31 -19.75 -35.93
N SER A 213 8.00 -19.04 -36.83
CA SER A 213 7.64 -18.72 -38.22
C SER A 213 6.95 -19.85 -39.02
N ASN A 214 7.08 -21.12 -38.61
CA ASN A 214 6.60 -22.29 -39.37
C ASN A 214 5.46 -23.14 -38.75
N LYS A 215 5.02 -22.96 -37.49
CA LYS A 215 3.77 -23.54 -36.89
C LYS A 215 3.61 -23.29 -35.37
N ARG A 216 2.34 -23.39 -34.92
CA ARG A 216 1.75 -23.30 -33.56
C ARG A 216 2.70 -23.34 -32.35
N ALA A 217 2.56 -22.30 -31.51
CA ALA A 217 2.90 -22.15 -30.09
C ALA A 217 3.81 -23.23 -29.49
N VAL A 218 5.08 -22.87 -29.32
CA VAL A 218 6.06 -23.66 -28.57
C VAL A 218 6.05 -23.13 -27.13
N LYS A 219 5.54 -23.97 -26.24
CA LYS A 219 5.39 -23.83 -24.79
C LYS A 219 6.43 -22.98 -24.01
N LYS A 220 5.95 -22.07 -23.14
CA LYS A 220 6.34 -21.89 -21.72
C LYS A 220 5.29 -21.01 -21.00
N MET A 221 4.57 -21.55 -20.00
CA MET A 221 3.63 -20.76 -19.19
C MET A 221 4.32 -20.40 -17.87
N PHE A 222 4.66 -19.14 -17.68
CA PHE A 222 4.94 -18.58 -16.37
C PHE A 222 3.93 -17.47 -16.09
N ASP A 223 3.45 -17.42 -14.85
CA ASP A 223 2.68 -16.29 -14.35
C ASP A 223 3.67 -15.14 -14.19
N LEU A 224 3.51 -14.08 -14.99
CA LEU A 224 4.42 -12.93 -14.99
C LEU A 224 4.37 -12.16 -13.66
N GLY A 225 3.33 -12.37 -12.83
CA GLY A 225 3.15 -11.63 -11.58
C GLY A 225 2.80 -10.13 -11.77
N VAL A 226 2.95 -9.60 -12.99
CA VAL A 226 2.60 -8.25 -13.44
C VAL A 226 1.85 -8.26 -14.77
N PRO A 227 0.99 -7.26 -15.05
CA PRO A 227 0.54 -6.96 -16.41
C PRO A 227 1.73 -6.60 -17.30
N GLY A 228 1.98 -7.36 -18.38
CA GLY A 228 3.08 -7.09 -19.32
C GLY A 228 2.73 -5.96 -20.30
N LEU A 229 2.71 -4.72 -19.81
CA LEU A 229 2.40 -3.53 -20.62
C LEU A 229 3.56 -3.17 -21.56
N CYS A 230 4.80 -3.25 -21.09
CA CYS A 230 6.03 -3.13 -21.89
C CYS A 230 6.89 -4.39 -21.77
N ILE A 231 7.42 -4.89 -22.89
CA ILE A 231 8.33 -6.04 -22.93
C ILE A 231 9.45 -5.74 -23.91
N ASP A 232 10.69 -5.89 -23.44
CA ASP A 232 11.88 -5.87 -24.29
C ASP A 232 12.79 -7.03 -23.90
N ALA A 233 13.71 -7.41 -24.76
CA ALA A 233 14.69 -8.44 -24.44
C ALA A 233 16.01 -8.20 -25.18
N ASP A 234 17.09 -8.64 -24.54
CA ASP A 234 18.38 -8.82 -25.19
C ASP A 234 18.63 -10.30 -25.47
N ASN A 235 19.83 -10.62 -25.97
CA ASN A 235 20.22 -11.98 -26.31
C ASN A 235 20.18 -12.99 -25.15
N SER A 236 20.09 -12.53 -23.90
CA SER A 236 20.17 -13.33 -22.68
C SER A 236 19.06 -13.07 -21.66
N LYS A 237 18.44 -11.89 -21.67
CA LYS A 237 17.49 -11.40 -20.66
C LYS A 237 16.23 -10.81 -21.31
N GLU A 238 15.12 -10.91 -20.59
CA GLU A 238 13.83 -10.31 -20.94
C GLU A 238 13.35 -9.43 -19.79
N ILE A 239 12.89 -8.22 -20.09
CA ILE A 239 12.30 -7.29 -19.12
C ILE A 239 10.80 -7.18 -19.37
N VAL A 240 10.00 -7.26 -18.30
CA VAL A 240 8.55 -7.10 -18.33
C VAL A 240 8.16 -6.03 -17.32
N SER A 241 7.44 -5.01 -17.77
CA SER A 241 7.05 -3.88 -16.94
C SER A 241 5.55 -3.64 -16.94
N ASP A 242 5.00 -3.34 -15.76
CA ASP A 242 3.64 -2.79 -15.60
C ASP A 242 3.64 -1.26 -15.41
N MET A 243 4.77 -0.62 -15.74
CA MET A 243 5.06 0.81 -15.54
C MET A 243 5.24 1.23 -14.08
N LYS A 244 4.95 0.38 -13.09
CA LYS A 244 5.26 0.61 -11.67
C LYS A 244 6.51 -0.14 -11.22
N ARG A 245 6.72 -1.32 -11.80
CA ARG A 245 7.90 -2.14 -11.60
C ARG A 245 8.29 -2.85 -12.89
N ALA A 246 9.59 -3.09 -13.04
CA ALA A 246 10.16 -3.94 -14.07
C ALA A 246 10.66 -5.25 -13.48
N VAL A 247 10.41 -6.37 -14.16
CA VAL A 247 10.83 -7.71 -13.77
C VAL A 247 11.73 -8.26 -14.86
N ILE A 248 12.94 -8.69 -14.50
CA ILE A 248 13.93 -9.22 -15.44
C ILE A 248 14.04 -10.73 -15.28
N TYR A 249 13.98 -11.44 -16.40
CA TYR A 249 14.10 -12.88 -16.53
C TYR A 249 15.34 -13.25 -17.34
N ASN A 250 15.97 -14.38 -17.04
CA ASN A 250 16.99 -14.95 -17.92
C ASN A 250 16.32 -15.94 -18.89
N ARG A 251 16.53 -15.79 -20.20
CA ARG A 251 15.90 -16.62 -21.24
C ARG A 251 16.19 -18.11 -21.05
N ASN A 252 17.35 -18.46 -20.52
CA ASN A 252 17.82 -19.84 -20.38
C ASN A 252 17.55 -20.45 -18.99
N GLN A 253 16.98 -19.69 -18.05
CA GLN A 253 16.68 -20.17 -16.70
C GLN A 253 15.19 -20.03 -16.39
N ASP A 254 14.71 -20.81 -15.42
CA ASP A 254 13.34 -20.68 -14.91
C ASP A 254 13.36 -19.82 -13.65
N GLY A 255 12.65 -18.70 -13.63
CA GLY A 255 12.49 -17.84 -12.45
C GLY A 255 12.83 -16.36 -12.72
N VAL A 256 12.38 -15.50 -11.79
CA VAL A 256 12.70 -14.06 -11.78
C VAL A 256 14.16 -13.89 -11.35
N GLN A 257 14.94 -13.15 -12.13
CA GLN A 257 16.32 -12.82 -11.79
C GLN A 257 16.39 -11.53 -10.97
N LEU A 258 15.57 -10.53 -11.30
CA LEU A 258 15.55 -9.23 -10.65
C LEU A 258 14.14 -8.62 -10.70
N THR A 259 13.74 -7.93 -9.65
CA THR A 259 12.59 -7.01 -9.67
C THR A 259 13.08 -5.61 -9.33
N TYR A 260 12.69 -4.63 -10.14
CA TYR A 260 13.02 -3.22 -9.98
C TYR A 260 11.74 -2.41 -9.80
N ASP A 261 11.56 -1.83 -8.62
CA ASP A 261 10.41 -0.98 -8.32
C ASP A 261 10.76 0.50 -8.56
N PHE A 262 10.04 1.14 -9.47
CA PHE A 262 10.34 2.52 -9.89
C PHE A 262 10.14 3.52 -8.74
N ALA A 263 9.11 3.32 -7.91
CA ALA A 263 8.77 4.20 -6.79
C ALA A 263 9.89 4.25 -5.76
N THR A 264 10.38 3.07 -5.35
CA THR A 264 11.49 2.94 -4.38
C THR A 264 12.80 3.57 -4.85
N ASN A 265 12.93 3.82 -6.17
CA ASN A 265 14.11 4.42 -6.79
C ASN A 265 13.84 5.84 -7.31
N SER A 266 12.83 6.54 -6.75
CA SER A 266 12.51 7.93 -7.11
C SER A 266 12.16 8.14 -8.59
N ILE A 267 11.50 7.15 -9.22
CA ILE A 267 11.01 7.25 -10.59
C ILE A 267 9.48 7.18 -10.54
N LYS A 268 8.81 8.28 -10.86
CA LYS A 268 7.34 8.36 -10.89
C LYS A 268 6.77 7.48 -12.01
N SER A 269 6.10 6.39 -11.64
CA SER A 269 5.56 5.42 -12.59
C SER A 269 4.59 6.02 -13.62
N ALA A 270 3.85 7.06 -13.23
CA ALA A 270 2.83 7.70 -14.08
C ALA A 270 3.39 8.36 -15.35
N TYR A 271 4.70 8.61 -15.40
CA TYR A 271 5.36 9.30 -16.51
C TYR A 271 6.21 8.37 -17.38
N ILE A 272 6.39 7.11 -16.99
CA ILE A 272 7.09 6.13 -17.82
C ILE A 272 6.23 5.86 -19.06
N LYS A 273 6.86 5.82 -20.24
CA LYS A 273 6.23 5.56 -21.53
C LYS A 273 6.68 4.25 -22.15
N ASP A 274 7.93 3.87 -21.93
CA ASP A 274 8.48 2.62 -22.43
C ASP A 274 9.71 2.17 -21.62
N VAL A 275 10.06 0.89 -21.72
CA VAL A 275 11.16 0.26 -20.98
C VAL A 275 11.95 -0.67 -21.91
N GLY A 276 13.28 -0.53 -21.93
CA GLY A 276 14.19 -1.40 -22.68
C GLY A 276 15.31 -2.00 -21.84
N ILE A 277 16.00 -3.04 -22.35
CA ILE A 277 17.14 -3.70 -21.67
C ILE A 277 18.30 -4.03 -22.61
N GLN A 278 19.55 -3.87 -22.13
CA GLN A 278 20.76 -4.30 -22.82
C GLN A 278 21.93 -4.52 -21.87
N ASP A 279 22.63 -5.66 -21.94
CA ASP A 279 23.89 -5.89 -21.21
C ASP A 279 23.81 -5.45 -19.73
N ASP A 280 22.68 -5.77 -19.09
CA ASP A 280 22.34 -5.47 -17.68
C ASP A 280 21.94 -4.02 -17.37
N ILE A 281 21.72 -3.22 -18.40
CA ILE A 281 21.26 -1.84 -18.31
C ILE A 281 19.77 -1.75 -18.63
N ILE A 282 18.98 -1.12 -17.75
CA ILE A 282 17.58 -0.77 -18.05
C ILE A 282 17.54 0.66 -18.61
N PHE A 283 16.79 0.84 -19.69
CA PHE A 283 16.47 2.15 -20.27
C PHE A 283 15.00 2.47 -20.05
N LEU A 284 14.69 3.70 -19.66
CA LEU A 284 13.31 4.17 -19.49
C LEU A 284 13.06 5.38 -20.37
N ALA A 285 12.00 5.38 -21.18
CA ALA A 285 11.47 6.60 -21.79
C ALA A 285 10.51 7.24 -20.78
N TYR A 286 10.82 8.44 -20.31
CA TYR A 286 10.10 9.09 -19.23
C TYR A 286 9.64 10.50 -19.64
N GLU A 287 8.37 10.83 -19.45
CA GLU A 287 7.82 12.17 -19.72
C GLU A 287 8.14 13.13 -18.56
N ASN A 288 9.03 14.09 -18.78
CA ASN A 288 9.38 15.08 -17.76
C ASN A 288 8.37 16.25 -17.80
N THR A 289 7.62 16.46 -16.72
CA THR A 289 6.59 17.50 -16.59
C THR A 289 7.09 18.81 -15.99
N GLU A 290 8.28 18.86 -15.37
CA GLU A 290 8.83 20.07 -14.73
C GLU A 290 9.31 21.12 -15.74
N VAL A 291 9.76 20.66 -16.91
CA VAL A 291 10.36 21.51 -17.95
C VAL A 291 9.31 21.96 -18.99
N GLY A 292 8.02 21.67 -18.74
CA GLY A 292 6.93 21.81 -19.70
C GLY A 292 6.76 20.56 -20.58
N ASN A 293 5.56 20.39 -21.14
CA ASN A 293 4.97 19.17 -21.73
C ASN A 293 5.78 18.36 -22.78
N ASP A 294 7.03 18.70 -23.11
CA ASP A 294 7.68 18.26 -24.34
C ASP A 294 9.11 17.72 -24.16
N SER A 295 9.41 17.03 -23.06
CA SER A 295 10.74 16.40 -22.85
C SER A 295 10.65 14.90 -22.55
N VAL A 296 11.56 14.11 -23.13
CA VAL A 296 11.76 12.69 -22.75
C VAL A 296 13.10 12.56 -22.04
N ALA A 297 13.09 11.97 -20.86
CA ALA A 297 14.27 11.56 -20.14
C ALA A 297 14.58 10.10 -20.44
N ILE A 298 15.84 9.78 -20.71
CA ILE A 298 16.35 8.41 -20.74
C ILE A 298 17.04 8.14 -19.42
N ILE A 299 16.58 7.13 -18.70
CA ILE A 299 17.19 6.70 -17.44
C ILE A 299 17.98 5.42 -17.68
N LYS A 300 19.30 5.48 -17.52
CA LYS A 300 20.20 4.31 -17.57
C LYS A 300 20.37 3.73 -16.17
N LEU A 301 19.89 2.52 -15.90
CA LEU A 301 20.06 1.85 -14.60
C LEU A 301 21.16 0.79 -14.68
N CYS A 302 22.15 0.85 -13.79
CA CYS A 302 23.25 -0.13 -13.71
C CYS A 302 23.31 -0.77 -12.33
N GLU A 303 23.46 -2.09 -12.28
CA GLU A 303 23.68 -2.87 -11.05
C GLU A 303 24.94 -2.38 -10.31
N ARG A 304 24.80 -2.12 -9.01
CA ARG A 304 25.89 -1.88 -8.05
C ARG A 304 25.74 -2.84 -6.88
N GLU A 305 26.86 -3.38 -6.42
CA GLU A 305 26.92 -4.11 -5.15
C GLU A 305 26.52 -3.16 -4.01
N GLN A 306 25.55 -3.58 -3.19
CA GLN A 306 25.18 -2.87 -1.98
C GLN A 306 26.41 -2.76 -1.07
N THR A 307 26.80 -1.54 -0.72
CA THR A 307 27.89 -1.33 0.24
C THR A 307 27.37 -1.58 1.65
N ASP A 308 28.06 -2.41 2.43
CA ASP A 308 27.69 -2.77 3.81
C ASP A 308 27.57 -1.56 4.78
N ASN A 309 28.05 -0.37 4.38
CA ASN A 309 27.98 0.88 5.15
C ASN A 309 27.18 1.94 4.39
N HIS A 310 25.97 2.24 4.87
CA HIS A 310 25.09 3.28 4.31
C HIS A 310 25.19 4.63 5.02
N SER A 311 26.08 4.74 6.01
CA SER A 311 26.21 5.94 6.86
C SER A 311 26.59 7.23 6.12
N ASP A 312 27.16 7.10 4.92
CA ASP A 312 27.52 8.21 4.02
C ASP A 312 26.99 7.97 2.59
N GLU A 313 26.01 7.08 2.40
CA GLU A 313 25.50 6.80 1.08
C GLU A 313 24.67 7.98 0.57
N VAL A 314 24.95 8.35 -0.68
CA VAL A 314 24.18 9.33 -1.43
C VAL A 314 23.57 8.66 -2.64
N ASP A 315 22.40 9.14 -3.04
CA ASP A 315 21.80 8.75 -4.29
C ASP A 315 22.53 9.39 -5.49
N GLU A 316 22.00 9.21 -6.70
CA GLU A 316 22.71 9.68 -7.91
C GLU A 316 22.70 11.21 -8.05
N GLU A 317 21.82 11.89 -7.33
CA GLU A 317 21.73 13.35 -7.29
C GLU A 317 22.60 13.95 -6.17
N GLY A 318 23.31 13.10 -5.41
CA GLY A 318 24.17 13.51 -4.30
C GLY A 318 23.42 13.77 -3.01
N ARG A 319 22.16 13.32 -2.90
CA ARG A 319 21.30 13.48 -1.73
C ARG A 319 21.57 12.36 -0.74
N LYS A 320 21.61 12.68 0.55
CA LYS A 320 21.85 11.66 1.58
C LYS A 320 20.67 10.71 1.67
N ILE A 321 20.93 9.40 1.69
CA ILE A 321 19.87 8.41 1.78
C ILE A 321 19.42 8.26 3.24
N VAL A 322 18.10 8.15 3.44
CA VAL A 322 17.44 7.83 4.71
C VAL A 322 16.82 6.45 4.58
N TYR A 323 17.33 5.48 5.34
CA TYR A 323 16.83 4.12 5.29
C TYR A 323 15.65 3.90 6.25
N LEU A 324 14.50 3.54 5.69
CA LEU A 324 13.23 3.35 6.39
C LEU A 324 12.93 1.87 6.58
N TYR A 325 12.72 1.45 7.83
CA TYR A 325 12.25 0.11 8.16
C TYR A 325 10.75 0.08 8.52
N SER A 326 10.05 -0.97 8.04
CA SER A 326 8.69 -1.31 8.46
C SER A 326 8.47 -2.83 8.46
N ARG A 327 7.78 -3.37 9.46
CA ARG A 327 7.45 -4.81 9.50
C ARG A 327 6.44 -5.25 8.45
N LEU A 328 5.77 -4.31 7.78
CA LEU A 328 4.87 -4.62 6.67
C LEU A 328 5.63 -5.18 5.45
N GLY A 329 6.96 -4.99 5.41
CA GLY A 329 7.80 -5.31 4.26
C GLY A 329 7.66 -4.27 3.14
N ALA A 330 8.67 -4.19 2.27
CA ALA A 330 8.75 -3.17 1.22
C ALA A 330 7.52 -3.14 0.32
N GLU A 331 7.04 -4.29 -0.16
CA GLU A 331 5.90 -4.35 -1.09
C GLU A 331 4.60 -3.79 -0.47
N THR A 332 4.26 -4.22 0.75
CA THR A 332 3.02 -3.76 1.42
C THR A 332 3.14 -2.31 1.84
N PHE A 333 4.30 -1.91 2.36
CA PHE A 333 4.54 -0.53 2.78
C PHE A 333 4.45 0.42 1.59
N MET A 334 5.09 0.11 0.46
CA MET A 334 5.04 0.95 -0.74
C MET A 334 3.64 1.05 -1.36
N LYS A 335 2.78 0.03 -1.19
CA LYS A 335 1.37 0.16 -1.60
C LYS A 335 0.61 1.22 -0.79
N ILE A 336 0.99 1.44 0.47
CA ILE A 336 0.33 2.37 1.38
C ILE A 336 1.00 3.76 1.31
N PHE A 337 2.33 3.80 1.22
CA PHE A 337 3.15 5.01 1.37
C PHE A 337 3.91 5.43 0.12
N GLY A 338 3.88 4.65 -0.96
CA GLY A 338 4.71 4.86 -2.13
C GLY A 338 4.55 6.25 -2.73
N GLU A 339 3.31 6.72 -2.89
CA GLU A 339 3.04 8.07 -3.39
C GLU A 339 3.62 9.16 -2.48
N THR A 340 3.56 8.98 -1.15
CA THR A 340 4.09 9.95 -0.18
C THR A 340 5.61 10.00 -0.20
N ILE A 341 6.27 8.84 -0.31
CA ILE A 341 7.73 8.74 -0.47
C ILE A 341 8.16 9.33 -1.81
N GLU A 342 7.47 9.01 -2.90
CA GLU A 342 7.75 9.55 -4.23
C GLU A 342 7.64 11.07 -4.25
N GLU A 343 6.58 11.63 -3.64
CA GLU A 343 6.37 13.07 -3.57
C GLU A 343 7.47 13.76 -2.74
N TYR A 344 7.83 13.21 -1.58
CA TYR A 344 8.92 13.73 -0.77
C TYR A 344 10.25 13.67 -1.52
N ASN A 345 10.60 12.49 -2.05
CA ASN A 345 11.84 12.29 -2.79
C ASN A 345 11.88 13.18 -4.03
N PHE A 346 10.76 13.49 -4.65
CA PHE A 346 10.77 14.38 -5.81
C PHE A 346 11.04 15.84 -5.41
N ASN A 347 10.47 16.29 -4.30
CA ASN A 347 10.54 17.69 -3.87
C ASN A 347 11.75 18.00 -2.95
N ASN A 348 12.48 16.99 -2.48
CA ASN A 348 13.59 17.16 -1.53
C ASN A 348 14.96 17.08 -2.21
N SER A 349 15.74 18.16 -2.10
CA SER A 349 17.07 18.28 -2.70
C SER A 349 18.21 17.78 -1.79
N ASN A 350 17.95 17.48 -0.52
CA ASN A 350 18.98 17.13 0.46
C ASN A 350 18.94 15.64 0.82
N TYR A 351 17.74 15.06 0.87
CA TYR A 351 17.50 13.71 1.34
C TYR A 351 16.67 12.87 0.36
N CYS A 352 16.90 11.56 0.37
CA CYS A 352 16.09 10.58 -0.36
C CYS A 352 15.74 9.43 0.59
N VAL A 353 14.46 9.12 0.77
CA VAL A 353 13.99 7.97 1.55
C VAL A 353 14.00 6.72 0.69
N ARG A 354 14.57 5.63 1.24
CA ARG A 354 14.55 4.28 0.64
C ARG A 354 14.14 3.26 1.69
N MET A 355 13.50 2.17 1.24
CA MET A 355 13.20 1.05 2.14
C MET A 355 14.51 0.36 2.57
N TYR A 356 14.58 -0.01 3.85
CA TYR A 356 15.68 -0.79 4.41
C TYR A 356 15.52 -2.26 4.03
N ASN A 357 16.39 -2.75 3.15
CA ASN A 357 16.44 -4.15 2.68
C ASN A 357 17.22 -5.06 3.67
N GLY A 358 16.97 -4.92 4.97
CA GLY A 358 17.53 -5.82 5.99
C GLY A 358 16.57 -6.93 6.36
N ASN A 359 17.05 -7.90 7.14
CA ASN A 359 16.23 -9.02 7.64
C ASN A 359 14.90 -8.51 8.24
N ASN A 360 13.78 -9.14 7.89
CA ASN A 360 12.42 -8.74 8.31
C ASN A 360 12.24 -8.70 9.85
N ASP A 361 13.17 -9.26 10.61
CA ASP A 361 13.19 -9.17 12.08
C ASP A 361 13.91 -7.90 12.55
N TYR A 362 13.14 -6.97 13.12
CA TYR A 362 13.60 -5.70 13.66
C TYR A 362 14.75 -5.85 14.68
N HIS A 363 14.79 -6.94 15.47
CA HIS A 363 15.90 -7.14 16.42
C HIS A 363 17.25 -7.22 15.71
N TYR A 364 17.30 -7.89 14.55
CA TYR A 364 18.50 -7.93 13.74
C TYR A 364 18.74 -6.62 13.01
N ALA A 365 17.69 -5.98 12.49
CA ALA A 365 17.81 -4.71 11.79
C ALA A 365 18.45 -3.60 12.66
N ILE A 366 18.03 -3.49 13.92
CA ILE A 366 18.51 -2.44 14.84
C ILE A 366 19.86 -2.79 15.50
N MET A 367 20.18 -4.07 15.64
CA MET A 367 21.48 -4.54 16.16
C MET A 367 22.53 -4.70 15.06
N ALA A 368 22.17 -4.53 13.79
CA ALA A 368 23.11 -4.56 12.69
C ALA A 368 24.20 -3.49 12.91
N ASP A 369 25.40 -3.73 12.36
CA ASP A 369 26.47 -2.73 12.33
C ASP A 369 26.02 -1.44 11.62
N ASN A 370 24.94 -1.52 10.84
CA ASN A 370 24.39 -0.46 10.03
C ASN A 370 22.84 -0.48 10.06
N PRO A 371 22.22 0.06 11.12
CA PRO A 371 20.77 0.00 11.32
C PRO A 371 19.99 0.98 10.41
N PRO A 372 18.67 0.80 10.25
CA PRO A 372 17.84 1.81 9.58
C PRO A 372 17.93 3.17 10.27
N ASP A 373 17.69 4.24 9.53
CA ASP A 373 17.69 5.61 10.05
C ASP A 373 16.32 6.02 10.62
N LEU A 374 15.25 5.41 10.10
CA LEU A 374 13.86 5.67 10.47
C LEU A 374 13.07 4.36 10.57
N ILE A 375 12.17 4.28 11.54
CA ILE A 375 11.19 3.21 11.69
C ILE A 375 9.79 3.81 11.53
N ILE A 376 8.98 3.26 10.63
CA ILE A 376 7.54 3.54 10.55
C ILE A 376 6.78 2.23 10.71
N ASP A 377 6.04 2.11 11.81
CA ASP A 377 5.37 0.86 12.15
C ASP A 377 4.09 1.08 12.96
N SER A 378 3.14 0.13 12.88
CA SER A 378 1.88 0.14 13.61
C SER A 378 1.94 -0.52 15.00
N SER A 379 3.01 -1.26 15.33
CA SER A 379 3.13 -1.92 16.63
C SER A 379 3.78 -1.03 17.67
N GLN A 380 2.93 -0.44 18.51
CA GLN A 380 3.37 0.22 19.73
C GLN A 380 4.16 -0.72 20.64
N ASN A 381 3.77 -2.00 20.77
CA ASN A 381 4.49 -2.99 21.59
C ASN A 381 5.95 -3.19 21.14
N MET A 382 6.21 -3.19 19.83
CA MET A 382 7.58 -3.27 19.33
C MET A 382 8.39 -2.05 19.78
N LEU A 383 7.83 -0.84 19.62
CA LEU A 383 8.50 0.40 19.98
C LEU A 383 8.69 0.55 21.49
N ASP A 384 7.74 0.10 22.31
CA ASP A 384 7.89 0.03 23.77
C ASP A 384 9.05 -0.89 24.15
N ASN A 385 9.16 -2.07 23.53
CA ASN A 385 10.28 -2.99 23.77
C ASN A 385 11.63 -2.38 23.37
N MET A 386 11.67 -1.61 22.28
CA MET A 386 12.88 -0.92 21.84
C MET A 386 13.25 0.23 22.79
N THR A 387 12.26 0.96 23.27
CA THR A 387 12.42 2.03 24.27
C THR A 387 13.02 1.47 25.55
N GLN A 388 12.47 0.37 26.08
CA GLN A 388 13.01 -0.32 27.27
C GLN A 388 14.45 -0.80 27.08
N LYS A 389 14.85 -1.16 25.86
CA LYS A 389 16.22 -1.58 25.54
C LYS A 389 17.17 -0.41 25.25
N GLY A 390 16.68 0.83 25.24
CA GLY A 390 17.48 2.03 24.95
C GLY A 390 17.93 2.13 23.50
N TYR A 391 17.11 1.68 22.55
CA TYR A 391 17.46 1.66 21.12
C TYR A 391 16.93 2.84 20.32
N LEU A 392 16.09 3.68 20.90
CA LEU A 392 15.46 4.81 20.22
C LEU A 392 15.98 6.14 20.77
N GLU A 393 15.99 7.16 19.92
CA GLU A 393 16.11 8.55 20.34
C GLU A 393 15.01 8.91 21.33
N ASP A 394 15.35 9.76 22.30
CA ASP A 394 14.38 10.31 23.24
C ASP A 394 13.81 11.65 22.73
N GLU A 395 12.95 12.27 23.54
CA GLU A 395 12.24 13.50 23.20
C GLU A 395 13.17 14.62 22.72
N VAL A 396 14.38 14.71 23.29
CA VAL A 396 15.37 15.72 22.89
C VAL A 396 15.88 15.42 21.48
N GLY A 397 16.13 14.15 21.17
CA GLY A 397 16.56 13.71 19.83
C GLY A 397 15.46 13.78 18.78
N LEU A 398 14.19 13.80 19.19
CA LEU A 398 13.04 13.90 18.30
C LEU A 398 12.51 15.33 18.12
N PHE A 399 12.90 16.29 18.96
CA PHE A 399 12.31 17.63 18.99
C PHE A 399 12.34 18.33 17.63
N ASP A 400 13.48 18.29 16.94
CA ASP A 400 13.65 18.92 15.63
C ASP A 400 12.75 18.29 14.54
N CYS A 401 12.26 17.05 14.76
CA CYS A 401 11.37 16.38 13.81
C CYS A 401 9.94 16.95 13.80
N TYR A 402 9.48 17.58 14.90
CA TYR A 402 8.09 18.02 15.04
C TYR A 402 7.93 19.46 15.50
N CYS A 403 9.02 20.18 15.79
CA CYS A 403 8.97 21.54 16.36
C CYS A 403 8.20 22.55 15.50
N ASP A 404 8.15 22.36 14.18
CA ASP A 404 7.41 23.24 13.26
C ASP A 404 5.91 22.92 13.19
N PHE A 405 5.48 21.74 13.64
CA PHE A 405 4.09 21.28 13.62
C PHE A 405 3.37 21.46 14.97
N VAL A 406 4.07 21.95 16.00
CA VAL A 406 3.57 22.04 17.38
C VAL A 406 2.28 22.88 17.45
N SER A 407 1.17 22.23 17.73
CA SER A 407 -0.10 22.84 18.17
C SER A 407 -0.48 22.35 19.57
N ASP A 408 -1.36 23.08 20.26
CA ASP A 408 -1.83 22.70 21.60
C ASP A 408 -2.47 21.29 21.59
N ASP A 409 -3.21 20.96 20.54
CA ASP A 409 -3.85 19.65 20.37
C ASP A 409 -2.82 18.54 20.06
N PHE A 410 -1.81 18.84 19.23
CA PHE A 410 -0.70 17.92 18.97
C PHE A 410 0.10 17.63 20.24
N GLU A 411 0.52 18.64 21.00
CA GLU A 411 1.24 18.44 22.26
C GLU A 411 0.39 17.64 23.26
N SER A 412 -0.89 17.99 23.41
CA SER A 412 -1.81 17.29 24.32
C SER A 412 -1.90 15.79 24.01
N ILE A 413 -1.94 15.43 22.73
CA ILE A 413 -1.99 14.03 22.29
C ILE A 413 -0.63 13.34 22.41
N VAL A 414 0.43 13.93 21.87
CA VAL A 414 1.76 13.33 21.82
C VAL A 414 2.32 13.10 23.22
N ASN A 415 2.09 14.04 24.15
CA ASN A 415 2.50 13.88 25.54
C ASN A 415 1.89 12.66 26.22
N LYS A 416 0.72 12.16 25.77
CA LYS A 416 0.10 10.93 26.30
C LYS A 416 0.86 9.66 25.89
N PHE A 417 1.65 9.70 24.82
CA PHE A 417 2.49 8.58 24.38
C PHE A 417 3.85 8.52 25.09
N GLY A 418 4.16 9.50 25.95
CA GLY A 418 5.40 9.52 26.72
C GLY A 418 5.54 8.31 27.64
N VAL A 419 6.71 7.68 27.62
CA VAL A 419 7.10 6.57 28.50
C VAL A 419 8.10 7.11 29.52
N GLN A 420 7.82 6.91 30.82
CA GLN A 420 8.65 7.46 31.91
C GLN A 420 8.87 8.98 31.84
N GLY A 421 7.90 9.71 31.26
CA GLY A 421 7.96 11.18 31.12
C GLY A 421 8.83 11.68 29.96
N LYS A 422 9.16 10.82 28.99
CA LYS A 422 9.83 11.20 27.73
C LYS A 422 9.14 10.55 26.53
N LEU A 423 9.12 11.24 25.40
CA LEU A 423 8.70 10.69 24.12
C LEU A 423 9.85 9.89 23.47
N TYR A 424 9.55 8.76 22.83
CA TYR A 424 10.55 7.96 22.07
C TYR A 424 10.10 7.61 20.65
N TYR A 425 8.85 7.92 20.33
CA TYR A 425 8.26 7.75 19.01
C TYR A 425 7.09 8.73 18.87
N ILE A 426 6.85 9.21 17.65
CA ILE A 426 5.83 10.20 17.34
C ILE A 426 4.65 9.48 16.68
N PRO A 427 3.42 9.55 17.25
CA PRO A 427 2.24 9.08 16.54
C PRO A 427 2.00 9.98 15.31
N VAL A 428 1.78 9.38 14.14
CA VAL A 428 1.54 10.17 12.91
C VAL A 428 0.05 10.44 12.69
N ASN A 429 -0.81 9.71 13.39
CA ASN A 429 -2.25 9.97 13.49
C ASN A 429 -2.78 9.60 14.90
N TYR A 430 -4.07 9.81 15.15
CA TYR A 430 -4.74 9.28 16.33
C TYR A 430 -5.93 8.39 15.98
N GLN A 431 -6.22 7.48 16.89
CA GLN A 431 -7.38 6.61 16.90
C GLN A 431 -7.87 6.49 18.36
N ILE A 432 -9.10 6.90 18.60
CA ILE A 432 -9.72 6.84 19.92
C ILE A 432 -10.64 5.64 19.96
N TYR A 433 -10.25 4.62 20.70
CA TYR A 433 -11.05 3.45 20.97
C TYR A 433 -11.89 3.67 22.22
N GLY A 434 -13.19 3.65 22.03
CA GLY A 434 -14.18 3.62 23.10
C GLY A 434 -15.42 2.88 22.60
N ILE A 435 -16.33 2.58 23.51
CA ILE A 435 -17.59 1.93 23.15
C ILE A 435 -18.62 3.02 22.96
N SER A 436 -19.26 3.03 21.80
CA SER A 436 -20.39 3.90 21.51
C SER A 436 -21.67 3.09 21.39
N VAL A 437 -22.75 3.62 21.96
CA VAL A 437 -24.10 3.02 21.89
C VAL A 437 -25.12 4.10 21.60
N LYS A 438 -26.30 3.71 21.10
CA LYS A 438 -27.44 4.62 20.92
C LYS A 438 -27.85 5.25 22.25
N GLU A 439 -28.00 6.57 22.29
CA GLU A 439 -28.43 7.32 23.49
C GLU A 439 -29.76 6.79 24.03
N SER A 440 -30.71 6.49 23.14
CA SER A 440 -32.04 5.98 23.46
C SER A 440 -32.06 4.65 24.22
N THR A 441 -30.94 3.93 24.27
CA THR A 441 -30.82 2.61 24.91
C THR A 441 -30.31 2.68 26.35
N LEU A 442 -29.90 3.86 26.81
CA LEU A 442 -29.37 4.10 28.15
C LEU A 442 -30.46 4.59 29.10
N ASP A 443 -30.45 4.09 30.34
CA ASP A 443 -31.48 4.37 31.35
C ASP A 443 -31.19 5.64 32.21
N GLU A 444 -30.01 6.29 32.01
CA GLU A 444 -29.55 7.65 32.46
C GLU A 444 -28.01 7.68 32.66
N GLU A 445 -27.40 6.54 32.97
CA GLU A 445 -25.95 6.42 33.20
C GLU A 445 -25.15 6.38 31.89
N THR A 446 -24.10 7.21 31.79
CA THR A 446 -23.21 7.29 30.60
C THR A 446 -21.87 6.58 30.79
N VAL A 447 -21.66 5.93 31.93
CA VAL A 447 -20.50 5.07 32.22
C VAL A 447 -21.01 3.82 32.92
N LEU A 448 -20.64 2.66 32.40
CA LEU A 448 -21.12 1.37 32.93
C LEU A 448 -20.00 0.67 33.71
N THR A 449 -20.34 -0.07 34.76
CA THR A 449 -19.45 -1.10 35.32
C THR A 449 -19.45 -2.35 34.41
N PRO A 450 -18.46 -3.25 34.54
CA PRO A 450 -18.48 -4.54 33.83
C PRO A 450 -19.80 -5.30 33.99
N GLU A 451 -20.34 -5.35 35.21
CA GLU A 451 -21.62 -6.01 35.50
C GLU A 451 -22.78 -5.32 34.79
N GLN A 452 -22.83 -3.98 34.80
CA GLN A 452 -23.86 -3.22 34.11
C GLN A 452 -23.78 -3.40 32.58
N PHE A 453 -22.58 -3.47 32.02
CA PHE A 453 -22.38 -3.74 30.60
C PHE A 453 -22.84 -5.17 30.21
N ILE A 454 -22.56 -6.16 31.06
CA ILE A 454 -23.06 -7.53 30.88
C ILE A 454 -24.59 -7.57 30.95
N GLU A 455 -25.20 -6.86 31.89
CA GLU A 455 -26.67 -6.76 31.99
C GLU A 455 -27.27 -5.99 30.81
N TYR A 456 -26.58 -4.97 30.29
CA TYR A 456 -26.95 -4.28 29.05
C TYR A 456 -26.99 -5.27 27.88
N ILE A 457 -25.95 -6.09 27.68
CA ILE A 457 -25.94 -7.13 26.63
C ILE A 457 -27.09 -8.14 26.83
N LYS A 458 -27.36 -8.57 28.07
CA LYS A 458 -28.45 -9.51 28.38
C LYS A 458 -29.84 -8.90 28.12
N LYS A 459 -30.02 -7.59 28.32
CA LYS A 459 -31.27 -6.87 28.02
C LYS A 459 -31.57 -6.91 26.51
N TYR A 460 -30.54 -7.03 25.68
CA TYR A 460 -30.64 -7.00 24.22
C TYR A 460 -29.95 -8.19 23.54
N PRO A 461 -30.51 -9.41 23.66
CA PRO A 461 -29.87 -10.65 23.20
C PRO A 461 -29.73 -10.78 21.66
N SER A 462 -30.29 -9.84 20.89
CA SER A 462 -30.19 -9.79 19.42
C SER A 462 -29.32 -8.62 18.93
N PHE A 463 -28.48 -8.03 19.80
CA PHE A 463 -27.66 -6.87 19.46
C PHE A 463 -26.78 -7.10 18.22
N LYS A 464 -26.48 -6.00 17.55
CA LYS A 464 -25.46 -5.89 16.50
C LYS A 464 -24.26 -5.13 17.06
N ALA A 465 -23.08 -5.44 16.55
CA ALA A 465 -21.85 -4.74 16.88
C ALA A 465 -21.03 -4.49 15.61
N SER A 466 -20.12 -3.53 15.64
CA SER A 466 -19.35 -3.17 14.44
C SER A 466 -18.46 -4.28 13.89
N TRP A 467 -18.16 -5.27 14.73
CA TRP A 467 -17.66 -6.58 14.34
C TRP A 467 -18.24 -7.67 15.24
N ASN A 468 -17.94 -8.91 14.92
CA ASN A 468 -18.52 -10.04 15.61
C ASN A 468 -17.94 -10.18 17.02
N LEU A 469 -18.74 -9.89 18.05
CA LEU A 469 -18.34 -10.01 19.45
C LEU A 469 -18.52 -11.44 19.97
N SER A 470 -17.43 -11.98 20.50
CA SER A 470 -17.31 -13.22 21.25
C SER A 470 -17.24 -12.97 22.76
N ASN A 471 -17.38 -14.02 23.56
CA ASN A 471 -17.20 -13.94 25.01
C ASN A 471 -15.79 -13.44 25.40
N ALA A 472 -14.76 -13.75 24.60
CA ALA A 472 -13.39 -13.29 24.85
C ALA A 472 -13.24 -11.78 24.59
N GLU A 473 -13.91 -11.24 23.57
CA GLU A 473 -13.94 -9.80 23.32
C GLU A 473 -14.72 -9.04 24.39
N ILE A 474 -15.84 -9.60 24.85
CA ILE A 474 -16.60 -9.03 25.99
C ILE A 474 -15.75 -9.02 27.26
N LEU A 475 -14.97 -10.08 27.52
CA LEU A 475 -14.02 -10.11 28.62
C LEU A 475 -12.96 -9.01 28.47
N THR A 476 -12.38 -8.88 27.28
CA THR A 476 -11.39 -7.83 26.98
C THR A 476 -11.96 -6.45 27.32
N ILE A 477 -13.18 -6.16 26.83
CA ILE A 477 -13.91 -4.93 27.12
C ILE A 477 -14.03 -4.70 28.64
N CYS A 478 -14.39 -5.73 29.40
CA CYS A 478 -14.62 -5.62 30.84
C CYS A 478 -13.34 -5.46 31.66
N ILE A 479 -12.19 -6.01 31.23
CA ILE A 479 -10.95 -5.98 32.03
C ILE A 479 -10.03 -4.82 31.68
N LYS A 480 -10.10 -4.29 30.46
CA LYS A 480 -9.13 -3.30 29.94
C LYS A 480 -9.00 -2.06 30.83
N GLY A 481 -10.12 -1.58 31.37
CA GLY A 481 -10.18 -0.44 32.30
C GLY A 481 -10.12 -0.80 33.79
N ASN A 482 -9.99 -2.08 34.15
CA ASN A 482 -10.19 -2.58 35.52
C ASN A 482 -9.08 -3.49 36.03
N LEU A 483 -7.92 -3.56 35.39
CA LEU A 483 -6.81 -4.40 35.87
C LEU A 483 -6.41 -4.08 37.32
N ASP A 484 -6.49 -2.81 37.72
CA ASP A 484 -6.21 -2.38 39.09
C ASP A 484 -7.27 -2.82 40.12
N ALA A 485 -8.42 -3.33 39.69
CA ALA A 485 -9.36 -4.01 40.58
C ALA A 485 -8.90 -5.43 40.97
N TYR A 486 -7.92 -5.99 40.23
CA TYR A 486 -7.42 -7.35 40.41
C TYR A 486 -5.91 -7.40 40.70
N ILE A 487 -5.21 -6.27 40.58
CA ILE A 487 -3.77 -6.15 40.75
C ILE A 487 -3.45 -4.94 41.62
N ASP A 488 -2.72 -5.16 42.71
CA ASP A 488 -2.01 -4.10 43.41
C ASP A 488 -0.64 -3.92 42.74
N PHE A 489 -0.56 -3.03 41.74
CA PHE A 489 0.67 -2.75 41.01
C PHE A 489 1.80 -2.22 41.91
N LYS A 490 1.48 -1.63 43.07
CA LYS A 490 2.48 -1.08 43.98
C LYS A 490 3.15 -2.18 44.81
N ASN A 491 2.36 -3.14 45.29
CA ASN A 491 2.86 -4.26 46.08
C ASN A 491 3.13 -5.53 45.26
N LEU A 492 2.84 -5.48 43.95
CA LEU A 492 2.93 -6.60 43.00
C LEU A 492 2.05 -7.80 43.42
N GLU A 493 0.91 -7.54 44.06
CA GLU A 493 -0.03 -8.57 44.50
C GLU A 493 -1.16 -8.77 43.48
N THR A 494 -1.62 -10.01 43.33
CA THR A 494 -2.68 -10.41 42.40
C THR A 494 -3.87 -11.01 43.15
N HIS A 495 -5.08 -10.76 42.64
CA HIS A 495 -6.34 -11.15 43.25
C HIS A 495 -7.31 -11.78 42.24
N PHE A 496 -6.80 -12.46 41.21
CA PHE A 496 -7.64 -13.11 40.18
C PHE A 496 -8.37 -14.34 40.73
N CYS A 497 -7.93 -14.88 41.87
CA CYS A 497 -8.62 -15.94 42.58
C CYS A 497 -9.80 -15.46 43.45
N ASP A 498 -10.05 -14.16 43.55
CA ASP A 498 -11.15 -13.64 44.38
C ASP A 498 -12.51 -13.85 43.71
N SER A 499 -13.56 -13.83 44.54
CA SER A 499 -14.94 -14.04 44.08
C SER A 499 -15.36 -13.02 43.02
N LYS A 500 -14.83 -11.78 43.08
CA LYS A 500 -15.15 -10.73 42.12
C LYS A 500 -14.73 -11.13 40.70
N PHE A 501 -13.48 -11.52 40.49
CA PHE A 501 -13.00 -11.93 39.16
C PHE A 501 -13.66 -13.23 38.69
N ARG A 502 -13.81 -14.21 39.59
CA ARG A 502 -14.50 -15.47 39.26
C ARG A 502 -15.94 -15.24 38.79
N ASN A 503 -16.70 -14.40 39.49
CA ASN A 503 -18.07 -14.05 39.12
C ASN A 503 -18.12 -13.37 37.75
N LEU A 504 -17.16 -12.49 37.44
CA LEU A 504 -17.06 -11.86 36.11
C LEU A 504 -16.88 -12.92 35.02
N ILE A 505 -15.92 -13.84 35.18
CA ILE A 505 -15.66 -14.91 34.23
C ILE A 505 -16.89 -15.81 34.08
N GLU A 506 -17.52 -16.25 35.17
CA GLU A 506 -18.73 -17.08 35.15
C GLU A 506 -19.89 -16.40 34.42
N ASN A 507 -20.11 -15.11 34.69
CA ASN A 507 -21.15 -14.32 34.03
C ASN A 507 -20.91 -14.24 32.52
N ILE A 508 -19.67 -13.95 32.10
CA ILE A 508 -19.32 -13.82 30.68
C ILE A 508 -19.43 -15.18 29.98
N VAL A 509 -18.95 -16.28 30.57
CA VAL A 509 -19.09 -17.63 30.00
C VAL A 509 -20.56 -18.01 29.83
N SER A 510 -21.44 -17.54 30.72
CA SER A 510 -22.88 -17.81 30.65
C SER A 510 -23.64 -17.00 29.58
N LEU A 511 -23.02 -15.98 28.98
CA LEU A 511 -23.66 -15.14 27.97
C LEU A 511 -23.97 -15.95 26.71
N GLN A 512 -25.23 -15.87 26.28
CA GLN A 512 -25.69 -16.38 25.00
C GLN A 512 -25.64 -15.25 23.98
N LEU A 513 -24.60 -15.24 23.15
CA LEU A 513 -24.42 -14.25 22.09
C LEU A 513 -25.11 -14.71 20.80
N PRO A 514 -25.59 -13.79 19.95
CA PRO A 514 -26.06 -14.14 18.61
C PRO A 514 -24.95 -14.85 17.81
N ASN A 515 -25.31 -15.86 17.02
CA ASN A 515 -24.35 -16.57 16.16
C ASN A 515 -23.64 -15.65 15.15
N GLU A 516 -24.31 -14.57 14.72
CA GLU A 516 -23.80 -13.54 13.82
C GLU A 516 -24.27 -12.16 14.33
N ASN A 517 -23.43 -11.50 15.13
CA ASN A 517 -23.68 -10.15 15.65
C ASN A 517 -22.81 -9.07 14.98
N GLY A 518 -21.78 -9.46 14.21
CA GLY A 518 -20.95 -8.52 13.46
C GLY A 518 -21.71 -7.88 12.31
N TYR A 519 -21.69 -6.55 12.26
CA TYR A 519 -22.41 -5.74 11.30
C TYR A 519 -21.66 -4.45 10.99
N ASN A 520 -21.24 -4.29 9.74
CA ASN A 520 -20.60 -3.07 9.29
C ASN A 520 -21.68 -2.08 8.82
N LEU A 521 -21.84 -0.96 9.54
CA LEU A 521 -22.82 0.07 9.21
C LEU A 521 -22.66 0.62 7.80
N LEU A 522 -21.42 0.70 7.28
CA LEU A 522 -21.10 1.32 5.99
C LEU A 522 -21.47 0.43 4.79
N TYR A 523 -21.51 -0.88 4.99
CA TYR A 523 -21.82 -1.86 3.94
C TYR A 523 -23.15 -2.59 4.17
N GLY A 524 -23.87 -2.23 5.23
CA GLY A 524 -25.21 -2.70 5.48
C GLY A 524 -26.16 -2.27 4.35
N ALA A 525 -27.01 -3.17 3.87
CA ALA A 525 -28.10 -2.77 2.98
C ALA A 525 -28.97 -1.73 3.70
N GLU A 526 -29.43 -0.71 2.97
CA GLU A 526 -30.24 0.40 3.48
C GLU A 526 -31.21 -0.03 4.60
N GLY A 527 -30.94 0.40 5.83
CA GLY A 527 -31.90 0.30 6.94
C GLY A 527 -32.00 -1.04 7.67
N GLU A 528 -30.96 -1.89 7.67
CA GLU A 528 -31.00 -3.18 8.39
C GLU A 528 -30.88 -3.09 9.93
N ILE A 529 -30.52 -1.94 10.49
CA ILE A 529 -30.74 -1.68 11.92
C ILE A 529 -32.08 -0.96 12.03
N ALA A 530 -33.14 -1.71 12.39
CA ALA A 530 -34.40 -1.09 12.75
C ALA A 530 -34.18 -0.12 13.92
N SER A 531 -35.07 0.85 14.12
CA SER A 531 -34.98 1.77 15.28
C SER A 531 -34.77 1.03 16.61
N ASP A 532 -35.32 -0.18 16.71
CA ASP A 532 -35.36 -1.02 17.91
C ASP A 532 -34.14 -1.97 18.04
N ASP A 533 -33.27 -2.06 17.03
CA ASP A 533 -32.05 -2.86 17.08
C ASP A 533 -30.92 -2.09 17.80
N ILE A 534 -30.22 -2.76 18.73
CA ILE A 534 -29.04 -2.19 19.40
C ILE A 534 -27.83 -2.32 18.51
N TYR A 535 -27.05 -1.24 18.45
CA TYR A 535 -25.72 -1.24 17.88
C TYR A 535 -24.69 -0.89 18.96
N ILE A 536 -23.68 -1.75 19.09
CA ILE A 536 -22.48 -1.50 19.91
C ILE A 536 -21.36 -1.19 18.94
N ASP A 537 -20.99 0.08 18.84
CA ASP A 537 -19.83 0.46 18.05
C ASP A 537 -18.56 0.40 18.90
N LEU A 538 -17.55 -0.19 18.28
CA LEU A 538 -16.20 -0.37 18.77
C LEU A 538 -15.17 0.20 17.78
N GLN A 539 -15.61 0.70 16.61
CA GLN A 539 -14.73 1.33 15.64
C GLN A 539 -14.00 2.51 16.30
N PRO A 540 -12.71 2.69 16.00
CA PRO A 540 -12.01 3.86 16.47
C PRO A 540 -12.61 5.12 15.84
N ILE A 541 -12.76 6.16 16.65
CA ILE A 541 -12.96 7.52 16.15
C ILE A 541 -11.59 8.04 15.69
N THR A 542 -11.50 8.40 14.43
CA THR A 542 -10.27 8.81 13.75
C THR A 542 -10.31 10.25 13.23
N ASN A 543 -11.51 10.82 13.13
CA ASN A 543 -11.79 12.20 12.78
C ASN A 543 -13.15 12.64 13.36
N ILE A 544 -13.58 13.86 13.07
CA ILE A 544 -14.82 14.43 13.61
C ILE A 544 -16.05 13.93 12.84
N GLU A 545 -15.87 13.65 11.55
CA GLU A 545 -16.90 13.15 10.63
C GLU A 545 -17.47 11.79 11.06
N ASP A 546 -16.63 10.92 11.66
CA ASP A 546 -16.99 9.58 12.10
C ASP A 546 -18.25 9.58 12.99
N ILE A 547 -18.34 10.50 13.96
CA ILE A 547 -19.49 10.62 14.87
C ILE A 547 -20.76 11.01 14.11
N SER A 548 -20.68 12.04 13.27
CA SER A 548 -21.85 12.53 12.52
C SER A 548 -22.37 11.50 11.53
N LEU A 549 -21.45 10.80 10.85
CA LEU A 549 -21.79 9.73 9.93
C LEU A 549 -22.50 8.58 10.65
N GLU A 550 -21.99 8.16 11.81
CA GLU A 550 -22.60 7.09 12.62
C GLU A 550 -24.01 7.47 13.10
N GLU A 551 -24.20 8.68 13.63
CA GLU A 551 -25.52 9.19 14.04
C GLU A 551 -26.51 9.23 12.86
N ASN A 552 -26.04 9.61 11.66
CA ASN A 552 -26.85 9.61 10.45
C ASN A 552 -27.20 8.21 9.95
N LEU A 553 -26.32 7.23 10.15
CA LEU A 553 -26.57 5.83 9.80
C LEU A 553 -27.56 5.18 10.77
N LEU A 554 -27.40 5.44 12.07
CA LEU A 554 -28.24 4.88 13.14
C LEU A 554 -29.58 5.61 13.30
N LYS A 555 -29.71 6.82 12.75
CA LYS A 555 -30.87 7.72 12.94
C LYS A 555 -31.14 7.99 14.43
N ASP A 556 -30.08 8.05 15.23
CA ASP A 556 -30.09 8.28 16.66
C ASP A 556 -28.77 8.96 17.06
N GLU A 557 -28.77 9.66 18.20
CA GLU A 557 -27.52 10.14 18.78
C GLU A 557 -26.72 8.97 19.36
N ILE A 558 -25.39 9.08 19.27
CA ILE A 558 -24.50 8.12 19.90
C ILE A 558 -23.90 8.70 21.18
N VAL A 559 -23.75 7.85 22.18
CA VAL A 559 -23.06 8.14 23.44
C VAL A 559 -21.85 7.24 23.53
N ASN A 560 -20.67 7.85 23.57
CA ASN A 560 -19.43 7.18 23.95
C ASN A 560 -19.44 6.93 25.47
N ILE A 561 -19.58 5.67 25.85
CA ILE A 561 -19.58 5.22 27.25
C ILE A 561 -18.16 4.85 27.73
N GLY A 562 -17.18 4.85 26.83
CA GLY A 562 -15.82 4.37 27.09
C GLY A 562 -15.79 2.87 27.43
N TYR A 563 -14.67 2.40 27.97
CA TYR A 563 -14.56 1.03 28.48
C TYR A 563 -15.21 0.92 29.87
N PRO A 564 -16.05 -0.11 30.10
CA PRO A 564 -16.74 -0.28 31.38
C PRO A 564 -15.74 -0.34 32.54
N ASN A 565 -16.02 0.35 33.64
CA ASN A 565 -15.13 0.35 34.81
C ASN A 565 -15.80 0.70 36.13
N GLU A 566 -15.15 0.26 37.20
CA GLU A 566 -15.61 0.42 38.59
C GLU A 566 -15.34 1.82 39.16
N LYS A 567 -14.56 2.64 38.44
CA LYS A 567 -14.20 4.00 38.89
C LYS A 567 -15.27 5.02 38.54
N GLY A 568 -16.25 4.66 37.72
CA GLY A 568 -17.29 5.57 37.24
C GLY A 568 -16.72 6.73 36.40
N LYS A 569 -15.59 6.50 35.71
CA LYS A 569 -14.96 7.48 34.81
C LYS A 569 -15.06 7.00 33.38
N ARG A 570 -15.20 7.88 32.40
CA ARG A 570 -14.99 7.47 30.99
C ARG A 570 -13.51 7.17 30.79
N ILE A 571 -13.22 6.01 30.22
CA ILE A 571 -11.86 5.57 29.88
C ILE A 571 -11.88 5.20 28.40
N ASN A 572 -11.25 6.01 27.57
CA ASN A 572 -10.99 5.68 26.17
C ASN A 572 -9.52 5.28 26.00
N PHE A 573 -9.20 4.49 24.98
CA PHE A 573 -7.83 4.16 24.65
C PHE A 573 -7.37 4.89 23.40
N LEU A 574 -6.23 5.56 23.51
CA LEU A 574 -5.59 6.27 22.43
C LEU A 574 -4.49 5.40 21.83
N THR A 575 -4.47 5.29 20.51
CA THR A 575 -3.38 4.70 19.74
C THR A 575 -3.17 5.51 18.47
N SER A 576 -2.08 5.26 17.78
CA SER A 576 -1.89 5.60 16.38
C SER A 576 -2.02 4.34 15.54
N ALA A 577 -2.45 4.49 14.29
CA ALA A 577 -2.30 3.44 13.31
C ALA A 577 -0.80 3.24 13.00
N GLU A 578 0.04 4.29 13.07
CA GLU A 578 1.47 4.19 12.79
C GLU A 578 2.28 5.24 13.55
N TYR A 579 3.50 4.84 13.88
CA TYR A 579 4.42 5.58 14.73
C TYR A 579 5.74 5.75 14.00
N CYS A 580 6.34 6.93 14.12
CA CYS A 580 7.69 7.21 13.66
C CYS A 580 8.68 7.15 14.83
N ALA A 581 9.78 6.44 14.65
CA ALA A 581 10.87 6.39 15.63
C ALA A 581 12.23 6.43 14.96
N ILE A 582 13.20 7.09 15.58
CA ILE A 582 14.58 7.16 15.09
C ILE A 582 15.47 6.27 15.96
N PRO A 583 16.16 5.27 15.39
CA PRO A 583 17.15 4.50 16.14
C PRO A 583 18.28 5.37 16.67
N LEU A 584 18.73 5.11 17.89
CA LEU A 584 19.78 5.88 18.57
C LEU A 584 21.11 5.92 17.78
N ASN A 585 21.40 4.82 17.06
CA ASN A 585 22.60 4.66 16.24
C ASN A 585 22.37 5.03 14.76
N SER A 586 21.25 5.70 14.44
CA SER A 586 20.97 6.20 13.09
C SER A 586 22.12 7.09 12.60
N SER A 587 22.48 6.89 11.33
CA SER A 587 23.54 7.64 10.65
C SER A 587 23.02 8.92 9.98
N CYS A 588 21.70 9.00 9.79
CA CYS A 588 21.01 10.08 9.10
C CYS A 588 19.82 10.62 9.91
N LYS A 589 20.07 11.04 11.16
CA LYS A 589 19.02 11.57 12.06
C LYS A 589 18.33 12.81 11.50
N GLU A 590 19.10 13.74 10.94
CA GLU A 590 18.57 14.98 10.34
C GLU A 590 17.61 14.67 9.18
N GLY A 591 17.98 13.73 8.28
CA GLY A 591 17.12 13.32 7.18
C GLY A 591 15.89 12.53 7.63
N ALA A 592 16.01 11.73 8.69
CA ALA A 592 14.86 11.06 9.30
C ALA A 592 13.88 12.07 9.92
N CYS A 593 14.37 13.09 10.63
CA CYS A 593 13.54 14.17 11.15
C CYS A 593 12.88 14.99 10.04
N ASP A 594 13.61 15.31 8.97
CA ASP A 594 13.07 16.05 7.81
C ASP A 594 11.88 15.31 7.18
N PHE A 595 11.99 13.99 7.04
CA PHE A 595 10.87 13.18 6.53
C PHE A 595 9.70 13.07 7.52
N ILE A 596 9.96 12.95 8.84
CA ILE A 596 8.89 12.98 9.85
C ILE A 596 8.16 14.33 9.82
N ASN A 597 8.90 15.44 9.75
CA ASN A 597 8.33 16.77 9.64
C ASN A 597 7.44 16.87 8.39
N TYR A 598 7.92 16.37 7.25
CA TYR A 598 7.13 16.30 6.02
C TYR A 598 5.83 15.48 6.19
N LEU A 599 5.88 14.33 6.87
CA LEU A 599 4.67 13.53 7.14
C LEU A 599 3.64 14.26 8.01
N LEU A 600 4.09 15.10 8.95
CA LEU A 600 3.23 15.87 9.84
C LEU A 600 2.68 17.14 9.17
N THR A 601 3.51 17.82 8.35
CA THR A 601 3.23 19.16 7.81
C THR A 601 2.67 19.18 6.40
N ASN A 602 2.95 18.18 5.54
CA ASN A 602 2.49 18.18 4.16
C ASN A 602 1.00 17.79 4.05
N GLN A 603 0.15 18.78 4.34
CA GLN A 603 -1.30 18.69 4.41
C GLN A 603 -1.96 19.40 3.24
N ASP A 604 -1.92 18.79 2.04
CA ASP A 604 -2.74 19.29 0.94
C ASP A 604 -4.22 18.92 1.17
N GLU A 605 -4.97 19.83 1.80
CA GLU A 605 -6.42 19.74 2.00
C GLU A 605 -7.19 19.49 0.69
N ALA A 606 -6.65 19.91 -0.47
CA ALA A 606 -7.34 19.88 -1.76
C ALA A 606 -7.45 18.47 -2.40
N ASN A 607 -6.65 17.49 -1.98
CA ASN A 607 -6.67 16.13 -2.54
C ASN A 607 -7.38 15.09 -1.64
N ILE A 608 -7.80 15.49 -0.44
CA ILE A 608 -8.47 14.61 0.53
C ILE A 608 -9.90 14.27 0.05
N GLU A 609 -10.58 15.19 -0.62
CA GLU A 609 -11.99 15.05 -1.01
C GLU A 609 -12.26 14.06 -2.16
N GLU A 610 -11.30 13.81 -3.06
CA GLU A 610 -11.60 13.08 -4.32
C GLU A 610 -11.02 11.65 -4.38
N LYS A 611 -9.96 11.31 -3.63
CA LYS A 611 -9.28 10.00 -3.73
C LYS A 611 -9.35 9.09 -2.51
N HIS A 612 -9.48 9.62 -1.29
CA HIS A 612 -9.22 8.83 -0.07
C HIS A 612 -10.39 8.78 0.94
N ALA A 613 -11.60 9.20 0.57
CA ALA A 613 -12.78 9.15 1.44
C ALA A 613 -13.13 7.73 1.97
N HIS A 614 -12.49 6.68 1.45
CA HIS A 614 -12.69 5.28 1.87
C HIS A 614 -11.48 4.65 2.56
N GLU A 615 -10.31 5.30 2.53
CA GLU A 615 -9.08 4.75 3.09
C GLU A 615 -8.80 5.41 4.45
N LYS A 616 -9.23 4.72 5.52
CA LYS A 616 -8.95 5.08 6.93
C LYS A 616 -7.45 5.10 7.30
N THR A 617 -6.55 5.14 6.32
CA THR A 617 -5.08 5.06 6.44
C THR A 617 -4.36 6.35 6.03
N CYS A 618 -5.07 7.43 5.69
CA CYS A 618 -4.40 8.67 5.28
C CYS A 618 -3.78 9.42 6.47
N PHE A 619 -2.45 9.54 6.44
CA PHE A 619 -1.63 10.32 7.39
C PHE A 619 -1.88 11.83 7.34
N LYS A 620 -2.21 12.33 6.14
CA LYS A 620 -2.04 13.72 5.73
C LYS A 620 -2.97 14.77 6.38
N GLY A 621 -3.74 14.46 7.43
CA GLY A 621 -4.72 15.45 7.92
C GLY A 621 -5.34 15.31 9.31
N ARG A 622 -4.98 14.32 10.14
CA ARG A 622 -5.75 14.06 11.37
C ARG A 622 -5.45 15.01 12.54
N PHE A 623 -4.21 15.45 12.69
CA PHE A 623 -3.85 16.38 13.77
C PHE A 623 -4.24 17.83 13.46
N ALA A 624 -4.10 18.30 12.21
CA ALA A 624 -4.47 19.69 11.89
C ALA A 624 -5.96 19.89 11.60
N SER A 625 -6.74 18.82 11.34
CA SER A 625 -8.19 18.94 11.15
C SER A 625 -8.89 19.51 12.39
N ILE A 626 -8.37 19.31 13.60
CA ILE A 626 -9.02 19.86 14.81
C ILE A 626 -8.94 21.39 14.82
N ASP A 627 -7.79 21.97 14.44
CA ASP A 627 -7.59 23.41 14.42
C ASP A 627 -8.16 24.08 13.16
N SER A 628 -7.98 23.48 11.97
CA SER A 628 -8.50 24.06 10.72
C SER A 628 -10.03 24.05 10.63
N LEU A 629 -10.70 23.09 11.26
CA LEU A 629 -12.17 23.02 11.32
C LEU A 629 -12.77 24.05 12.31
N ARG A 630 -12.04 24.45 13.36
CA ARG A 630 -12.46 25.53 14.27
C ARG A 630 -12.54 26.88 13.56
N GLU A 631 -11.69 27.12 12.56
CA GLU A 631 -11.64 28.38 11.81
C GLU A 631 -12.75 28.51 10.75
N LYS A 632 -13.30 27.39 10.26
CA LYS A 632 -14.32 27.36 9.18
C LYS A 632 -15.77 27.48 9.68
N ASN A 633 -16.01 27.73 10.97
CA ASN A 633 -17.34 27.73 11.58
C ASN A 633 -18.25 28.88 11.08
N PHE A 634 -19.32 28.53 10.34
CA PHE A 634 -20.41 29.44 9.98
C PHE A 634 -21.73 28.96 10.59
N ASN A 635 -22.26 29.70 11.57
CA ASN A 635 -23.54 29.40 12.24
C ASN A 635 -23.64 28.00 12.88
N GLY A 636 -22.54 27.44 13.41
CA GLY A 636 -22.54 26.15 14.11
C GLY A 636 -22.55 24.92 13.19
N CYS A 637 -22.54 25.13 11.88
CA CYS A 637 -22.24 24.11 10.88
C CYS A 637 -20.80 24.35 10.38
N ILE A 638 -19.97 23.32 10.51
CA ILE A 638 -18.56 23.34 10.12
C ILE A 638 -18.43 22.91 8.66
N GLY A 639 -19.32 22.01 8.19
CA GLY A 639 -19.37 21.59 6.80
C GLY A 639 -20.42 20.50 6.54
N THR A 640 -20.86 20.40 5.28
CA THR A 640 -21.67 19.28 4.77
C THR A 640 -20.76 18.33 4.03
N HIS A 641 -20.81 17.05 4.40
CA HIS A 641 -19.96 16.00 3.83
C HIS A 641 -20.84 14.95 3.15
N GLU A 642 -20.33 14.36 2.07
CA GLU A 642 -21.00 13.27 1.35
C GLU A 642 -20.08 12.07 1.23
N VAL A 643 -20.56 10.89 1.64
CA VAL A 643 -19.83 9.63 1.48
C VAL A 643 -20.62 8.71 0.55
N LYS A 644 -19.95 8.23 -0.50
CA LYS A 644 -20.49 7.29 -1.49
C LYS A 644 -20.07 5.86 -1.16
N PHE A 645 -20.99 4.99 -0.73
CA PHE A 645 -20.62 3.64 -0.30
C PHE A 645 -20.58 2.63 -1.45
N VAL A 646 -21.64 2.61 -2.26
CA VAL A 646 -21.83 1.74 -3.43
C VAL A 646 -22.62 2.52 -4.49
N GLU A 647 -22.64 2.05 -5.74
CA GLU A 647 -23.44 2.70 -6.81
C GLU A 647 -24.90 2.89 -6.36
N GLY A 648 -25.28 4.15 -6.14
CA GLY A 648 -26.64 4.56 -5.76
C GLY A 648 -26.85 4.94 -4.29
N LEU A 649 -25.90 4.67 -3.38
CA LEU A 649 -26.02 5.05 -1.96
C LEU A 649 -25.01 6.16 -1.61
N THR A 650 -25.50 7.38 -1.48
CA THR A 650 -24.76 8.55 -0.98
C THR A 650 -25.42 9.03 0.30
N ILE A 651 -24.65 9.16 1.36
CA ILE A 651 -25.11 9.73 2.64
C ILE A 651 -24.50 11.11 2.79
N SER A 652 -25.36 12.11 2.90
CA SER A 652 -24.97 13.47 3.23
C SER A 652 -25.20 13.70 4.73
N PHE A 653 -24.20 14.25 5.43
CA PHE A 653 -24.27 14.55 6.86
C PHE A 653 -23.59 15.88 7.18
N GLU A 654 -23.98 16.48 8.31
CA GLU A 654 -23.46 17.77 8.76
C GLU A 654 -22.55 17.60 9.96
N VAL A 655 -21.39 18.25 9.94
CA VAL A 655 -20.49 18.34 11.09
C VAL A 655 -20.77 19.65 11.83
N THR A 656 -20.93 19.57 13.16
CA THR A 656 -21.27 20.70 14.03
C THR A 656 -20.30 20.79 15.20
N ASP A 657 -20.32 21.92 15.92
CA ASP A 657 -19.50 22.14 17.13
C ASP A 657 -19.70 21.05 18.19
N LYS A 658 -20.90 20.48 18.29
CA LYS A 658 -21.21 19.38 19.22
C LYS A 658 -20.36 18.14 18.94
N HIS A 659 -20.08 17.84 17.67
CA HIS A 659 -19.24 16.71 17.28
C HIS A 659 -17.79 16.97 17.66
N VAL A 660 -17.29 18.19 17.41
CA VAL A 660 -15.95 18.63 17.84
C VAL A 660 -15.78 18.51 19.35
N ASP A 661 -16.73 19.04 20.13
CA ASP A 661 -16.73 18.94 21.60
C ASP A 661 -16.76 17.49 22.09
N ARG A 662 -17.38 16.57 21.32
CA ARG A 662 -17.43 15.16 21.68
C ARG A 662 -16.09 14.47 21.42
N VAL A 663 -15.46 14.71 20.27
CA VAL A 663 -14.10 14.21 19.98
C VAL A 663 -13.09 14.77 21.00
N ASN A 664 -13.13 16.06 21.30
CA ASN A 664 -12.22 16.67 22.28
C ASN A 664 -12.38 16.06 23.68
N ARG A 665 -13.62 15.85 24.14
CA ARG A 665 -13.86 15.14 25.41
C ARG A 665 -13.38 13.70 25.38
N MET A 666 -13.56 12.99 24.26
CA MET A 666 -13.05 11.65 24.09
C MET A 666 -11.51 11.61 24.14
N LEU A 667 -10.84 12.59 23.53
CA LEU A 667 -9.39 12.78 23.61
C LEU A 667 -8.95 13.09 25.04
N GLU A 668 -9.61 14.01 25.75
CA GLU A 668 -9.34 14.33 27.15
C GLU A 668 -9.44 13.08 28.04
N ASP A 669 -10.52 12.32 27.91
CA ASP A 669 -10.82 11.08 28.65
C ASP A 669 -9.95 9.88 28.19
N SER A 670 -9.14 10.03 27.13
CA SER A 670 -8.32 8.94 26.60
C SER A 670 -7.00 8.74 27.33
N VAL A 671 -6.55 7.49 27.38
CA VAL A 671 -5.24 7.07 27.89
C VAL A 671 -4.54 6.19 26.86
N VAL A 672 -3.22 6.27 26.78
CA VAL A 672 -2.44 5.30 26.00
C VAL A 672 -2.30 4.03 26.84
N GLU A 673 -2.65 2.89 26.23
CA GLU A 673 -2.53 1.61 26.93
C GLU A 673 -1.06 1.27 27.17
N SER A 674 -0.71 0.90 28.39
CA SER A 674 0.65 0.46 28.70
C SER A 674 0.91 -0.94 28.14
N LYS A 675 2.17 -1.21 27.76
CA LYS A 675 2.63 -2.56 27.42
C LYS A 675 2.27 -3.58 28.50
N THR A 676 2.51 -3.24 29.76
CA THR A 676 2.19 -4.09 30.93
C THR A 676 0.71 -4.49 30.93
N ASN A 677 -0.21 -3.54 30.71
CA ASN A 677 -1.64 -3.85 30.67
C ASN A 677 -1.98 -4.76 29.48
N ARG A 678 -1.43 -4.49 28.30
CA ARG A 678 -1.64 -5.34 27.11
C ARG A 678 -1.18 -6.78 27.34
N ASP A 679 0.01 -6.97 27.88
CA ASP A 679 0.57 -8.30 28.14
C ASP A 679 -0.26 -9.07 29.19
N ILE A 680 -0.72 -8.40 30.25
CA ILE A 680 -1.59 -9.00 31.27
C ILE A 680 -2.95 -9.38 30.70
N CYS A 681 -3.57 -8.51 29.90
CA CYS A 681 -4.80 -8.82 29.18
C CYS A 681 -4.63 -10.07 28.29
N ASN A 682 -3.51 -10.19 27.58
CA ASN A 682 -3.21 -11.37 26.77
C ASN A 682 -3.11 -12.65 27.60
N ILE A 683 -2.42 -12.62 28.75
CA ILE A 683 -2.36 -13.76 29.69
C ILE A 683 -3.77 -14.18 30.14
N ILE A 684 -4.62 -13.21 30.49
CA ILE A 684 -5.99 -13.48 30.91
C ILE A 684 -6.80 -14.14 29.77
N LEU A 685 -6.66 -13.64 28.54
CA LEU A 685 -7.40 -14.14 27.38
C LEU A 685 -6.96 -15.56 26.97
N GLU A 686 -5.67 -15.87 27.03
CA GLU A 686 -5.15 -17.21 26.76
C GLU A 686 -5.80 -18.25 27.69
N GLU A 687 -5.84 -17.96 29.00
CA GLU A 687 -6.43 -18.87 29.98
C GLU A 687 -7.96 -18.90 29.91
N PHE A 688 -8.61 -17.77 29.62
CA PHE A 688 -10.06 -17.72 29.40
C PHE A 688 -10.50 -18.58 28.21
N ASN A 689 -9.75 -18.55 27.11
CA ASN A 689 -10.03 -19.40 25.96
C ASN A 689 -9.93 -20.89 26.28
N SER A 690 -9.13 -21.29 27.28
CA SER A 690 -9.08 -22.68 27.75
C SER A 690 -10.40 -23.13 28.39
N ILE A 691 -11.10 -22.24 29.09
CA ILE A 691 -12.42 -22.49 29.70
C ILE A 691 -13.44 -22.82 28.61
N ILE A 692 -13.49 -21.98 27.57
CA ILE A 692 -14.44 -22.12 26.46
C ILE A 692 -14.14 -23.36 25.61
N ASN A 693 -12.86 -23.58 25.26
CA ASN A 693 -12.48 -24.58 24.26
C ASN A 693 -12.26 -25.98 24.84
N THR A 694 -11.79 -26.08 26.09
CA THR A 694 -11.38 -27.36 26.69
C THR A 694 -12.18 -27.75 27.92
N GLY A 695 -13.04 -26.87 28.42
CA GLY A 695 -13.86 -27.11 29.61
C GLY A 695 -13.09 -27.03 30.93
N THR A 696 -11.94 -26.34 30.95
CA THR A 696 -11.22 -26.01 32.19
C THR A 696 -12.16 -25.34 33.18
N SER A 697 -12.09 -25.69 34.46
CA SER A 697 -12.91 -25.03 35.47
C SER A 697 -12.49 -23.56 35.63
N VAL A 698 -13.45 -22.67 35.92
CA VAL A 698 -13.14 -21.25 36.19
C VAL A 698 -12.13 -21.12 37.33
N GLU A 699 -12.24 -21.97 38.35
CA GLU A 699 -11.31 -21.98 39.48
C GLU A 699 -9.86 -22.29 39.06
N ASP A 700 -9.67 -23.29 38.20
CA ASP A 700 -8.34 -23.68 37.74
C ASP A 700 -7.75 -22.62 36.80
N ALA A 701 -8.54 -22.08 35.87
CA ALA A 701 -8.10 -20.99 35.00
C ALA A 701 -7.70 -19.75 35.82
N CYS A 702 -8.48 -19.36 36.83
CA CYS A 702 -8.14 -18.24 37.70
C CYS A 702 -6.82 -18.46 38.45
N LYS A 703 -6.53 -19.68 38.92
CA LYS A 703 -5.24 -20.00 39.55
C LYS A 703 -4.06 -19.84 38.59
N VAL A 704 -4.24 -20.26 37.33
CA VAL A 704 -3.19 -20.11 36.31
C VAL A 704 -2.99 -18.64 35.95
N ILE A 705 -4.07 -17.88 35.74
CA ILE A 705 -4.01 -16.42 35.50
C ILE A 705 -3.26 -15.74 36.65
N ASP A 706 -3.69 -15.98 37.89
CA ASP A 706 -3.10 -15.35 39.07
C ASP A 706 -1.60 -15.64 39.15
N SER A 707 -1.20 -16.90 38.99
CA SER A 707 0.21 -17.30 38.99
C SER A 707 1.01 -16.68 37.84
N ARG A 708 0.48 -16.65 36.62
CA ARG A 708 1.19 -16.14 35.43
C ARG A 708 1.36 -14.63 35.50
N VAL A 709 0.32 -13.90 35.92
CA VAL A 709 0.39 -12.45 36.09
C VAL A 709 1.32 -12.08 37.24
N TYR A 710 1.27 -12.80 38.37
CA TYR A 710 2.21 -12.60 39.48
C TYR A 710 3.67 -12.76 39.03
N ILE A 711 3.98 -13.83 38.30
CA ILE A 711 5.34 -14.06 37.76
C ILE A 711 5.73 -12.93 36.81
N TYR A 712 4.86 -12.58 35.86
CA TYR A 712 5.11 -11.50 34.90
C TYR A 712 5.42 -10.16 35.60
N LEU A 713 4.63 -9.78 36.61
CA LEU A 713 4.85 -8.55 37.37
C LEU A 713 6.22 -8.54 38.08
N HIS A 714 6.63 -9.68 38.65
CA HIS A 714 7.92 -9.80 39.35
C HIS A 714 9.13 -9.85 38.41
N GLU A 715 8.96 -10.41 37.21
CA GLU A 715 10.02 -10.45 36.20
C GLU A 715 10.24 -9.09 35.53
N ASN A 716 9.22 -8.23 35.51
CA ASN A 716 9.23 -6.92 34.86
C ASN A 716 9.18 -5.74 35.85
N ALA A 717 9.37 -5.99 37.15
CA ALA A 717 9.51 -4.94 38.16
C ALA A 717 10.93 -4.35 38.08
N GLU A 718 11.04 -3.10 37.60
CA GLU A 718 12.27 -2.28 37.69
C GLU A 718 12.38 -1.55 39.04
#